data_AF-A0A3B8IA44-F1
#
_entry.id   AF-A0A3B8IA44-F1
#
_cell.length_a   1.000
_cell.length_b   1.000
_cell.length_c   1.000
_cell.angle_alpha   90.00
_cell.angle_beta   90.00
_cell.angle_gamma   90.00
#
_symmetry.space_group_name_H-M   'P 1'
#
loop_
_entity.id
_entity.type
_entity.pdbx_description
1 polymer ?
#
loop_
_entity_poly.entity_id
_entity_poly.type
_entity_poly.pdbx_seq_one_letter_code
_entity_poly.pdbx_strand_id
1 'polypeptide(L)'
;MQSYRWSAVFLLILLVSPRLFAQVQLTEEEEKVLLNATTPAQDMLAQYPDTTQVRLLNQMFEKYYPNRPEKALGFAILALDIARTIEYTLGIANSLNNIGVVNKNRGAYDKALEGYLAALKIFRDHDDLRGEAKTLSNIGNIYSSLEDMDKALDFFQQADTLFSQLHDTIRLIGLYNNLGNVFFIQGNQEASLDYYYRGLELYNVLDNMGKGGTPFNPYTNIGQVYFARANYDSALYYYTRSLLIERSQNRLDGEALALTNIGVVYRTVGNLEKSLEFHNLALEIVPQLEDKRTLIQVYRGLVDAHFAQGDMFLTYFYLNQESRIKDSLYQEEADRILANIELNRLLDQQEIQIELLVADNKYKDLKIDFNRTTTILLVLVIFSSLGVVLLYYLRYRQKARDSNTLTQQNRQIQEQNQLIEQKNKSILEGMEYAKSLQDAVVHKPIESGLLAEAFVFHRPKDIVSGDFYFFSKAGDYEILAVADCTGHGVAGSFMTVIGNALLNQIVLEYGVTDPARILRQLDYQLITMLQLKSTELGERGMDISICRIDPRNREITFAGAKRPLFYFQNGEPKLIKSSRYSIGDAQTNKEFKNHMVPFRAGDTFYLYSDGYTDQFGSRTDKKYMHRRFREFLGTLQNLDLDQQLRRLGEEIDDWQGKYQEQTDDMLVVGVRF
;
A
#
# COMPACT_ATOMS: atom_id res chain seq x y z
N MET A 1 18.43 22.29 58.28
CA MET A 1 18.52 23.76 58.21
C MET A 1 18.17 24.13 56.76
N GLN A 2 16.90 24.42 56.47
CA GLN A 2 16.31 25.78 56.41
C GLN A 2 17.01 26.66 55.35
N SER A 3 16.37 27.37 54.43
CA SER A 3 14.96 27.60 54.08
C SER A 3 15.01 28.51 52.84
N TYR A 4 14.46 28.11 51.69
CA TYR A 4 14.23 29.04 50.57
C TYR A 4 12.88 29.72 50.78
N ARG A 5 12.95 31.03 51.04
CA ARG A 5 11.84 31.93 51.27
C ARG A 5 11.13 32.24 49.95
N TRP A 6 9.83 31.96 49.94
CA TRP A 6 8.85 32.71 49.16
C TRP A 6 8.91 34.20 49.52
N SER A 7 8.48 35.07 48.58
CA SER A 7 8.17 36.51 48.70
C SER A 7 9.16 37.53 48.08
N ALA A 8 9.19 37.67 46.74
CA ALA A 8 9.63 38.93 46.08
C ALA A 8 9.29 39.06 44.57
N VAL A 9 8.33 38.31 44.00
CA VAL A 9 7.96 38.45 42.56
C VAL A 9 6.55 39.03 42.35
N PHE A 10 5.82 39.33 43.42
CA PHE A 10 4.44 39.84 43.35
C PHE A 10 4.27 41.35 43.60
N LEU A 11 5.34 42.15 43.48
CA LEU A 11 5.28 43.58 43.83
C LEU A 11 6.14 44.48 42.91
N LEU A 12 6.05 44.24 41.60
CA LEU A 12 6.60 45.15 40.58
C LEU A 12 5.69 45.25 39.33
N ILE A 13 4.37 45.16 39.53
CA ILE A 13 3.33 45.42 38.50
C ILE A 13 2.58 46.74 38.77
N LEU A 14 3.04 47.59 39.71
CA LEU A 14 2.29 48.80 40.13
C LEU A 14 2.97 50.15 39.84
N LEU A 15 3.96 50.22 38.95
CA LEU A 15 4.56 51.50 38.55
C LEU A 15 4.88 51.58 37.04
N VAL A 16 3.95 51.13 36.19
CA VAL A 16 3.86 51.68 34.83
C VAL A 16 2.92 52.86 34.90
N SER A 17 3.50 54.04 34.73
CA SER A 17 2.86 55.36 34.69
C SER A 17 1.50 55.39 33.98
N PRO A 18 0.56 56.27 34.37
CA PRO A 18 -0.74 56.47 33.69
C PRO A 18 -0.66 57.01 32.24
N ARG A 19 0.50 56.95 31.58
CA ARG A 19 0.73 57.52 30.24
C ARG A 19 0.42 56.59 29.06
N LEU A 20 -0.04 55.37 29.31
CA LEU A 20 -0.33 54.38 28.24
C LEU A 20 -1.72 54.53 27.58
N PHE A 21 -2.50 55.54 27.94
CA PHE A 21 -3.75 55.92 27.25
C PHE A 21 -3.70 57.34 26.68
N ALA A 22 -2.53 57.80 26.21
CA ALA A 22 -2.54 58.94 25.29
C ALA A 22 -3.08 58.45 23.94
N GLN A 23 -4.27 58.90 23.54
CA GLN A 23 -4.73 58.80 22.16
C GLN A 23 -3.68 59.49 21.29
N VAL A 24 -2.94 58.72 20.50
CA VAL A 24 -2.04 59.27 19.48
C VAL A 24 -2.92 60.03 18.49
N GLN A 25 -2.77 61.36 18.44
CA GLN A 25 -3.40 62.24 17.45
C GLN A 25 -2.31 62.76 16.52
N LEU A 26 -2.57 62.75 15.21
CA LEU A 26 -1.69 63.36 14.21
C LEU A 26 -1.75 64.89 14.33
N THR A 27 -0.63 65.53 14.03
CA THR A 27 -0.58 66.99 13.83
C THR A 27 -1.19 67.39 12.48
N GLU A 28 -1.59 68.66 12.32
CA GLU A 28 -2.18 69.15 11.06
C GLU A 28 -1.25 68.98 9.83
N GLU A 29 0.07 69.04 10.02
CA GLU A 29 1.02 68.78 8.93
C GLU A 29 1.08 67.31 8.53
N GLU A 30 1.09 66.42 9.52
CA GLU A 30 1.05 64.97 9.32
C GLU A 30 -0.23 64.52 8.62
N GLU A 31 -1.37 65.12 8.95
CA GLU A 31 -2.64 64.90 8.24
C GLU A 31 -2.59 65.39 6.79
N LYS A 32 -1.93 66.54 6.52
CA LYS A 32 -1.75 67.08 5.17
C LYS A 32 -0.87 66.19 4.28
N VAL A 33 0.14 65.53 4.86
CA VAL A 33 1.00 64.56 4.15
C VAL A 33 0.23 63.28 3.82
N LEU A 34 -0.53 62.72 4.78
CA LEU A 34 -1.42 61.58 4.54
C LEU A 34 -2.48 61.90 3.47
N LEU A 35 -2.93 63.16 3.37
CA LEU A 35 -3.95 63.63 2.43
C LEU A 35 -3.59 63.49 0.95
N ASN A 36 -2.30 63.41 0.64
CA ASN A 36 -1.77 63.47 -0.72
C ASN A 36 -1.39 62.09 -1.29
N ALA A 37 -1.58 61.00 -0.53
CA ALA A 37 -1.36 59.61 -0.97
C ALA A 37 -0.05 59.40 -1.76
N THR A 38 1.04 59.99 -1.29
CA THR A 38 2.38 59.81 -1.83
C THR A 38 3.14 58.78 -0.99
N THR A 39 4.23 58.20 -1.50
CA THR A 39 5.18 57.33 -0.76
C THR A 39 5.54 57.86 0.64
N PRO A 40 5.77 59.18 0.84
CA PRO A 40 5.91 59.81 2.15
C PRO A 40 4.84 59.47 3.20
N ALA A 41 3.58 59.24 2.81
CA ALA A 41 2.50 58.92 3.75
C ALA A 41 2.62 57.49 4.32
N GLN A 42 3.14 56.54 3.53
CA GLN A 42 3.44 55.17 3.98
C GLN A 42 4.65 55.15 4.90
N ASP A 43 5.71 55.88 4.55
CA ASP A 43 6.92 56.00 5.37
C ASP A 43 6.63 56.65 6.74
N MET A 44 5.70 57.59 6.79
CA MET A 44 5.28 58.25 8.03
C MET A 44 4.37 57.38 8.90
N LEU A 45 3.55 56.50 8.31
CA LEU A 45 2.74 55.53 9.06
C LEU A 45 3.59 54.40 9.64
N ALA A 46 4.70 54.03 8.97
CA ALA A 46 5.60 52.97 9.39
C ALA A 46 6.27 53.19 10.76
N GLN A 47 6.24 54.42 11.29
CA GLN A 47 6.74 54.73 12.64
C GLN A 47 5.80 54.28 13.76
N TYR A 48 4.55 53.92 13.44
CA TYR A 48 3.56 53.44 14.41
C TYR A 48 3.36 51.93 14.30
N PRO A 49 2.98 51.23 15.39
CA PRO A 49 2.56 49.83 15.30
C PRO A 49 1.43 49.67 14.30
N ASP A 50 1.42 48.58 13.52
CA ASP A 50 0.47 48.39 12.41
C ASP A 50 -1.02 48.48 12.85
N THR A 51 -1.35 48.03 14.06
CA THR A 51 -2.71 48.19 14.63
C THR A 51 -3.08 49.65 14.91
N THR A 52 -2.08 50.49 15.25
CA THR A 52 -2.27 51.94 15.43
C THR A 52 -2.42 52.64 14.08
N GLN A 53 -1.70 52.19 13.04
CA GLN A 53 -1.88 52.69 11.68
C GLN A 53 -3.32 52.45 11.20
N VAL A 54 -3.86 51.23 11.36
CA VAL A 54 -5.25 50.90 10.98
C VAL A 54 -6.27 51.79 11.71
N ARG A 55 -6.11 51.97 13.02
CA ARG A 55 -7.01 52.84 13.81
C ARG A 55 -6.97 54.28 13.34
N LEU A 56 -5.78 54.79 13.03
CA LEU A 56 -5.58 56.16 12.57
C LEU A 56 -6.18 56.38 11.19
N LEU A 57 -6.00 55.44 10.26
CA LEU A 57 -6.63 55.49 8.94
C LEU A 57 -8.17 55.47 9.03
N ASN A 58 -8.74 54.67 9.94
CA ASN A 58 -10.18 54.69 10.21
C ASN A 58 -10.65 56.01 10.84
N GLN A 59 -9.83 56.69 11.64
CA GLN A 59 -10.15 58.05 12.12
C GLN A 59 -10.08 59.09 11.00
N MET A 60 -9.12 58.96 10.09
CA MET A 60 -9.03 59.80 8.89
C MET A 60 -10.25 59.61 8.00
N PHE A 61 -10.74 58.38 7.82
CA PHE A 61 -12.02 58.13 7.15
C PHE A 61 -13.14 58.98 7.77
N GLU A 62 -13.37 58.88 9.07
CA GLU A 62 -14.45 59.60 9.76
C GLU A 62 -14.33 61.13 9.61
N LYS A 63 -13.09 61.65 9.63
CA LYS A 63 -12.81 63.08 9.47
C LYS A 63 -13.10 63.59 8.06
N TYR A 64 -12.68 62.85 7.03
CA TYR A 64 -12.75 63.30 5.64
C TYR A 64 -14.03 62.90 4.93
N TYR A 65 -14.71 61.86 5.39
CA TYR A 65 -15.91 61.33 4.75
C TYR A 65 -17.01 62.37 4.48
N PRO A 66 -17.36 63.29 5.42
CA PRO A 66 -18.42 64.27 5.18
C PRO A 66 -18.16 65.17 3.97
N ASN A 67 -16.90 65.55 3.73
CA ASN A 67 -16.55 66.56 2.72
C ASN A 67 -15.87 65.95 1.48
N ARG A 68 -15.26 64.77 1.61
CA ARG A 68 -14.44 64.11 0.58
C ARG A 68 -14.60 62.59 0.63
N PRO A 69 -15.79 62.06 0.30
CA PRO A 69 -16.10 60.64 0.45
C PRO A 69 -15.19 59.72 -0.38
N GLU A 70 -14.79 60.14 -1.58
CA GLU A 70 -13.89 59.38 -2.46
C GLU A 70 -12.48 59.24 -1.88
N LYS A 71 -11.95 60.31 -1.26
CA LYS A 71 -10.65 60.24 -0.58
C LYS A 71 -10.73 59.44 0.71
N ALA A 72 -11.83 59.60 1.45
CA ALA A 72 -12.07 58.81 2.66
C ALA A 72 -12.07 57.31 2.36
N LEU A 73 -12.69 56.88 1.25
CA LEU A 73 -12.66 55.49 0.80
C LEU A 73 -11.23 54.94 0.67
N GLY A 74 -10.29 55.73 0.14
CA GLY A 74 -8.88 55.34 0.05
C GLY A 74 -8.27 55.00 1.41
N PHE A 75 -8.58 55.77 2.46
CA PHE A 75 -8.14 55.46 3.82
C PHE A 75 -8.77 54.17 4.37
N ALA A 76 -10.05 53.93 4.09
CA ALA A 76 -10.73 52.71 4.54
C ALA A 76 -10.20 51.46 3.83
N ILE A 77 -9.88 51.54 2.53
CA ILE A 77 -9.26 50.44 1.77
C ILE A 77 -7.85 50.16 2.29
N LEU A 78 -7.02 51.19 2.45
CA LEU A 78 -5.68 51.01 2.99
C LEU A 78 -5.69 50.43 4.41
N ALA A 79 -6.63 50.88 5.25
CA ALA A 79 -6.84 50.33 6.58
C ALA A 79 -7.23 48.84 6.52
N LEU A 80 -8.09 48.45 5.57
CA LEU A 80 -8.49 47.06 5.38
C LEU A 80 -7.32 46.18 4.95
N ASP A 81 -6.50 46.63 4.01
CA ASP A 81 -5.36 45.87 3.49
C ASP A 81 -4.30 45.63 4.56
N ILE A 82 -3.96 46.67 5.33
CA ILE A 82 -3.04 46.55 6.47
C ILE A 82 -3.65 45.63 7.53
N ALA A 83 -4.93 45.81 7.88
CA ALA A 83 -5.60 44.99 8.87
C ALA A 83 -5.65 43.51 8.49
N ARG A 84 -5.84 43.17 7.20
CA ARG A 84 -5.76 41.80 6.69
C ARG A 84 -4.35 41.22 6.79
N THR A 85 -3.34 42.01 6.41
CA THR A 85 -1.93 41.59 6.44
C THR A 85 -1.45 41.23 7.84
N ILE A 86 -1.91 41.97 8.85
CA ILE A 86 -1.54 41.76 10.26
C ILE A 86 -2.55 40.94 11.05
N GLU A 87 -3.57 40.39 10.37
CA GLU A 87 -4.67 39.63 10.97
C GLU A 87 -5.40 40.37 12.11
N TYR A 88 -5.53 41.70 12.00
CA TYR A 88 -6.25 42.52 12.98
C TYR A 88 -7.75 42.54 12.71
N THR A 89 -8.47 41.56 13.25
CA THR A 89 -9.89 41.29 12.95
C THR A 89 -10.83 42.46 13.23
N LEU A 90 -10.69 43.15 14.37
CA LEU A 90 -11.48 44.37 14.66
C LEU A 90 -11.14 45.53 13.70
N GLY A 91 -9.89 45.60 13.23
CA GLY A 91 -9.48 46.54 12.19
C GLY A 91 -10.22 46.28 10.88
N ILE A 92 -10.29 45.01 10.48
CA ILE A 92 -11.02 44.56 9.28
C ILE A 92 -12.51 44.95 9.39
N ALA A 93 -13.16 44.68 10.52
CA ALA A 93 -14.57 45.02 10.72
C ALA A 93 -14.85 46.52 10.61
N ASN A 94 -14.03 47.35 11.26
CA ASN A 94 -14.15 48.80 11.18
C ASN A 94 -13.99 49.32 9.75
N SER A 95 -13.00 48.80 9.01
CA SER A 95 -12.75 49.18 7.63
C SER A 95 -13.87 48.72 6.69
N LEU A 96 -14.38 47.49 6.86
CA LEU A 96 -15.54 46.99 6.10
C LEU A 96 -16.80 47.84 6.36
N ASN A 97 -17.06 48.21 7.61
CA ASN A 97 -18.16 49.11 7.94
C ASN A 97 -17.97 50.50 7.27
N ASN A 98 -16.76 51.05 7.26
CA ASN A 98 -16.49 52.34 6.62
C ASN A 98 -16.66 52.28 5.10
N ILE A 99 -16.20 51.20 4.44
CA ILE A 99 -16.44 50.96 3.02
C ILE A 99 -17.93 50.82 2.73
N GLY A 100 -18.68 50.10 3.58
CA GLY A 100 -20.12 49.97 3.48
C GLY A 100 -20.84 51.32 3.51
N VAL A 101 -20.39 52.25 4.35
CA VAL A 101 -20.92 53.63 4.43
C VAL A 101 -20.77 54.37 3.09
N VAL A 102 -19.63 54.23 2.42
CA VAL A 102 -19.40 54.82 1.09
C VAL A 102 -20.29 54.17 0.03
N ASN A 103 -20.38 52.84 0.03
CA ASN A 103 -21.22 52.09 -0.92
C ASN A 103 -22.72 52.44 -0.77
N LYS A 104 -23.20 52.63 0.46
CA LYS A 104 -24.56 53.11 0.73
C LYS A 104 -24.80 54.48 0.10
N ASN A 105 -23.89 55.42 0.30
CA ASN A 105 -23.98 56.77 -0.29
C ASN A 105 -23.86 56.79 -1.82
N ARG A 106 -23.34 55.70 -2.40
CA ARG A 106 -23.27 55.45 -3.84
C ARG A 106 -24.51 54.76 -4.40
N GLY A 107 -25.49 54.41 -3.56
CA GLY A 107 -26.67 53.64 -3.95
C GLY A 107 -26.40 52.15 -4.17
N ALA A 108 -25.16 51.68 -3.95
CA ALA A 108 -24.79 50.27 -4.06
C ALA A 108 -25.16 49.52 -2.78
N TYR A 109 -26.47 49.42 -2.51
CA TYR A 109 -27.00 48.87 -1.26
C TYR A 109 -26.61 47.41 -1.03
N ASP A 110 -26.55 46.57 -2.06
CA ASP A 110 -26.14 45.17 -1.93
C ASP A 110 -24.70 45.04 -1.43
N LYS A 111 -23.76 45.78 -2.04
CA LYS A 111 -22.35 45.80 -1.61
C LYS A 111 -22.16 46.40 -0.22
N ALA A 112 -22.99 47.38 0.12
CA ALA A 112 -22.99 47.97 1.46
C ALA A 112 -23.49 46.96 2.51
N LEU A 113 -24.57 46.23 2.23
CA LEU A 113 -25.09 45.17 3.08
C LEU A 113 -24.09 44.03 3.25
N GLU A 114 -23.42 43.59 2.18
CA GLU A 114 -22.38 42.56 2.26
C GLU A 114 -21.27 42.97 3.23
N GLY A 115 -20.71 44.17 3.05
CA GLY A 115 -19.68 44.71 3.93
C GLY A 115 -20.15 44.89 5.38
N TYR A 116 -21.37 45.38 5.58
CA TYR A 116 -21.95 45.52 6.92
C TYR A 116 -22.22 44.19 7.60
N LEU A 117 -22.77 43.19 6.91
CA LEU A 117 -23.04 41.88 7.50
C LEU A 117 -21.75 41.15 7.87
N ALA A 118 -20.70 41.29 7.03
CA ALA A 118 -19.36 40.78 7.35
C ALA A 118 -18.77 41.48 8.59
N ALA A 119 -18.85 42.81 8.67
CA ALA A 119 -18.40 43.58 9.83
C ALA A 119 -19.20 43.22 11.10
N LEU A 120 -20.53 43.12 10.98
CA LEU A 120 -21.45 42.80 12.07
C LEU A 120 -21.11 41.46 12.70
N LYS A 121 -20.86 40.45 11.88
CA LYS A 121 -20.43 39.13 12.35
C LYS A 121 -19.15 39.22 13.17
N ILE A 122 -18.15 39.92 12.66
CA ILE A 122 -16.87 40.09 13.37
C ILE A 122 -17.06 40.81 14.70
N PHE A 123 -17.84 41.91 14.73
CA PHE A 123 -18.09 42.65 15.97
C PHE A 123 -18.79 41.78 17.02
N ARG A 124 -19.76 40.96 16.62
CA ARG A 124 -20.41 39.97 17.50
C ARG A 124 -19.43 38.92 18.01
N ASP A 125 -18.59 38.37 17.13
CA ASP A 125 -17.61 37.35 17.50
C ASP A 125 -16.54 37.87 18.50
N HIS A 126 -16.39 39.20 18.61
CA HIS A 126 -15.42 39.86 19.50
C HIS A 126 -16.07 40.63 20.66
N ASP A 127 -17.39 40.51 20.85
CA ASP A 127 -18.16 41.26 21.86
C ASP A 127 -17.97 42.80 21.76
N ASP A 128 -17.68 43.34 20.57
CA ASP A 128 -17.57 44.79 20.35
C ASP A 128 -18.96 45.41 20.14
N LEU A 129 -19.64 45.64 21.26
CA LEU A 129 -21.00 46.19 21.29
C LEU A 129 -21.11 47.53 20.55
N ARG A 130 -20.04 48.33 20.54
CA ARG A 130 -20.06 49.66 19.90
C ARG A 130 -20.00 49.53 18.38
N GLY A 131 -19.10 48.69 17.89
CA GLY A 131 -19.04 48.34 16.46
C GLY A 131 -20.35 47.72 16.00
N GLU A 132 -20.88 46.76 16.76
CA GLU A 132 -22.16 46.10 16.48
C GLU A 132 -23.31 47.11 16.36
N ALA A 133 -23.52 47.96 17.37
CA ALA A 133 -24.61 48.95 17.37
C ALA A 133 -24.53 49.92 16.17
N LYS A 134 -23.32 50.39 15.85
CA LYS A 134 -23.08 51.27 14.69
C LYS A 134 -23.43 50.56 13.38
N THR A 135 -23.02 49.31 13.22
CA THR A 135 -23.28 48.56 11.99
C THR A 135 -24.77 48.20 11.86
N LEU A 136 -25.45 47.81 12.94
CA LEU A 136 -26.90 47.59 12.94
C LEU A 136 -27.67 48.85 12.52
N SER A 137 -27.33 50.02 13.07
CA SER A 137 -27.93 51.29 12.66
C SER A 137 -27.68 51.61 11.19
N ASN A 138 -26.49 51.31 10.67
CA ASN A 138 -26.19 51.49 9.24
C ASN A 138 -27.01 50.55 8.34
N ILE A 139 -27.21 49.30 8.75
CA ILE A 139 -28.07 48.34 8.03
C ILE A 139 -29.54 48.80 8.06
N GLY A 140 -30.03 49.27 9.22
CA GLY A 140 -31.38 49.84 9.34
C GLY A 140 -31.59 51.02 8.38
N ASN A 141 -30.59 51.89 8.22
CA ASN A 141 -30.65 52.99 7.25
C ASN A 141 -30.74 52.50 5.79
N ILE A 142 -30.09 51.38 5.44
CA ILE A 142 -30.23 50.78 4.09
C ILE A 142 -31.66 50.30 3.89
N TYR A 143 -32.20 49.50 4.81
CA TYR A 143 -33.56 48.99 4.67
C TYR A 143 -34.61 50.11 4.66
N SER A 144 -34.38 51.17 5.43
CA SER A 144 -35.22 52.38 5.35
C SER A 144 -35.15 53.03 3.97
N SER A 145 -33.98 53.07 3.34
CA SER A 145 -33.81 53.60 1.97
C SER A 145 -34.42 52.68 0.90
N LEU A 146 -34.51 51.38 1.18
CA LEU A 146 -35.17 50.37 0.34
C LEU A 146 -36.69 50.28 0.60
N GLU A 147 -37.23 51.13 1.46
CA GLU A 147 -38.64 51.15 1.90
C GLU A 147 -39.10 49.87 2.62
N ASP A 148 -38.16 49.00 3.04
CA ASP A 148 -38.43 47.83 3.87
C ASP A 148 -38.45 48.25 5.35
N MET A 149 -39.55 48.89 5.74
CA MET A 149 -39.69 49.52 7.05
C MET A 149 -39.64 48.51 8.20
N ASP A 150 -40.15 47.30 8.01
CA ASP A 150 -40.16 46.26 9.04
C ASP A 150 -38.74 45.84 9.42
N LYS A 151 -37.88 45.59 8.41
CA LYS A 151 -36.46 45.30 8.67
C LYS A 151 -35.73 46.49 9.23
N ALA A 152 -36.00 47.70 8.74
CA ALA A 152 -35.38 48.91 9.26
C ALA A 152 -35.62 49.05 10.76
N LEU A 153 -36.88 48.86 11.20
CA LEU A 153 -37.26 48.89 12.61
C LEU A 153 -36.55 47.82 13.44
N ASP A 154 -36.50 46.57 12.96
CA ASP A 154 -35.82 45.48 13.67
C ASP A 154 -34.33 45.80 13.93
N PHE A 155 -33.60 46.22 12.89
CA PHE A 155 -32.19 46.58 13.02
C PHE A 155 -31.98 47.81 13.90
N PHE A 156 -32.83 48.83 13.79
CA PHE A 156 -32.75 50.00 14.66
C PHE A 156 -33.04 49.67 16.12
N GLN A 157 -33.96 48.74 16.40
CA GLN A 157 -34.31 48.36 17.77
C GLN A 157 -33.23 47.50 18.45
N GLN A 158 -32.54 46.66 17.66
CA GLN A 158 -31.30 46.02 18.11
C GLN A 158 -30.21 47.06 18.42
N ALA A 159 -30.01 48.05 17.54
CA ALA A 159 -29.05 49.14 17.78
C ALA A 159 -29.40 49.99 19.02
N ASP A 160 -30.69 50.24 19.26
CA ASP A 160 -31.20 50.99 20.42
C ASP A 160 -30.82 50.31 21.73
N THR A 161 -31.05 49.00 21.80
CA THR A 161 -30.70 48.18 22.96
C THR A 161 -29.22 48.31 23.30
N LEU A 162 -28.35 48.21 22.28
CA LEU A 162 -26.90 48.27 22.49
C LEU A 162 -26.40 49.69 22.80
N PHE A 163 -26.88 50.72 22.09
CA PHE A 163 -26.49 52.09 22.40
C PHE A 163 -26.98 52.54 23.78
N SER A 164 -28.15 52.07 24.22
CA SER A 164 -28.68 52.29 25.56
C SER A 164 -27.79 51.63 26.63
N GLN A 165 -27.34 50.40 26.42
CA GLN A 165 -26.38 49.71 27.30
C GLN A 165 -25.04 50.43 27.38
N LEU A 166 -24.56 50.99 26.25
CA LEU A 166 -23.30 51.73 26.16
C LEU A 166 -23.41 53.17 26.68
N HIS A 167 -24.61 53.66 26.97
CA HIS A 167 -24.89 55.06 27.26
C HIS A 167 -24.35 56.03 26.17
N ASP A 168 -24.32 55.62 24.90
CA ASP A 168 -23.84 56.46 23.78
C ASP A 168 -24.94 57.43 23.35
N THR A 169 -25.07 58.53 24.11
CA THR A 169 -26.15 59.52 23.96
C THR A 169 -26.20 60.14 22.56
N ILE A 170 -25.04 60.42 21.95
CA ILE A 170 -24.98 61.06 20.62
C ILE A 170 -25.55 60.11 19.56
N ARG A 171 -25.17 58.82 19.60
CA ARG A 171 -25.68 57.80 18.68
C ARG A 171 -27.16 57.53 18.90
N LEU A 172 -27.65 57.54 20.14
CA LEU A 172 -29.09 57.41 20.45
C LEU A 172 -29.92 58.55 19.85
N ILE A 173 -29.46 59.80 19.93
CA ILE A 173 -30.20 60.92 19.31
C ILE A 173 -30.35 60.70 17.80
N GLY A 174 -29.26 60.32 17.12
CA GLY A 174 -29.30 60.01 15.68
C GLY A 174 -30.20 58.82 15.36
N LEU A 175 -30.18 57.78 16.20
CA LEU A 175 -31.02 56.59 16.03
C LEU A 175 -32.50 56.92 16.20
N TYR A 176 -32.88 57.66 17.25
CA TYR A 176 -34.26 58.09 17.47
C TYR A 176 -34.75 59.03 16.36
N ASN A 177 -33.87 59.83 15.79
CA ASN A 177 -34.20 60.62 14.61
C ASN A 177 -34.53 59.73 13.39
N ASN A 178 -33.75 58.66 13.16
CA ASN A 178 -34.02 57.71 12.07
C ASN A 178 -35.31 56.92 12.31
N LEU A 179 -35.55 56.45 13.54
CA LEU A 179 -36.79 55.78 13.92
C LEU A 179 -38.01 56.71 13.74
N GLY A 180 -37.89 57.96 14.17
CA GLY A 180 -38.93 58.97 13.98
C GLY A 180 -39.24 59.22 12.50
N ASN A 181 -38.21 59.23 11.62
CA ASN A 181 -38.38 59.36 10.18
C ASN A 181 -39.11 58.14 9.57
N VAL A 182 -38.77 56.92 9.99
CA VAL A 182 -39.46 55.70 9.54
C VAL A 182 -40.95 55.77 9.85
N PHE A 183 -41.32 56.11 11.09
CA PHE A 183 -42.73 56.26 11.47
C PHE A 183 -43.41 57.44 10.79
N PHE A 184 -42.68 58.53 10.51
CA PHE A 184 -43.21 59.65 9.74
C PHE A 184 -43.59 59.24 8.32
N ILE A 185 -42.72 58.49 7.63
CA ILE A 185 -42.99 57.97 6.28
C ILE A 185 -44.18 57.00 6.28
N GLN A 186 -44.32 56.18 7.33
CA GLN A 186 -45.49 55.30 7.51
C GLN A 186 -46.79 56.07 7.83
N GLY A 187 -46.74 57.39 8.03
CA GLY A 187 -47.89 58.21 8.43
C GLY A 187 -48.25 58.09 9.90
N ASN A 188 -47.50 57.33 10.70
CA ASN A 188 -47.69 57.23 12.14
C ASN A 188 -47.04 58.41 12.87
N GLN A 189 -47.74 59.54 12.83
CA GLN A 189 -47.26 60.79 13.40
C GLN A 189 -47.08 60.76 14.93
N GLU A 190 -47.85 59.92 15.64
CA GLU A 190 -47.73 59.80 17.10
C GLU A 190 -46.43 59.09 17.49
N ALA A 191 -46.15 57.93 16.89
CA ALA A 191 -44.90 57.22 17.12
C ALA A 191 -43.70 58.05 16.66
N SER A 192 -43.83 58.75 15.53
CA SER A 192 -42.79 59.66 15.03
C SER A 192 -42.43 60.74 16.06
N LEU A 193 -43.44 61.43 16.62
CA LEU A 193 -43.21 62.42 17.68
C LEU A 193 -42.62 61.80 18.95
N ASP A 194 -43.06 60.62 19.37
CA ASP A 194 -42.51 59.93 20.55
C ASP A 194 -40.99 59.75 20.40
N TYR A 195 -40.53 59.18 19.28
CA TYR A 195 -39.10 59.00 19.04
C TYR A 195 -38.35 60.32 18.92
N TYR A 196 -38.88 61.31 18.20
CA TYR A 196 -38.22 62.62 18.13
C TYR A 196 -38.12 63.30 19.50
N TYR A 197 -39.12 63.17 20.37
CA TYR A 197 -39.08 63.71 21.72
C TYR A 197 -38.07 63.01 22.61
N ARG A 198 -37.92 61.69 22.50
CA ARG A 198 -36.83 60.95 23.16
C ARG A 198 -35.45 61.47 22.72
N GLY A 199 -35.28 61.70 21.41
CA GLY A 199 -34.06 62.32 20.86
C GLY A 199 -33.85 63.74 21.38
N LEU A 200 -34.91 64.54 21.48
CA LEU A 200 -34.87 65.90 21.99
C LEU A 200 -34.50 65.96 23.48
N GLU A 201 -35.02 65.05 24.29
CA GLU A 201 -34.66 64.95 25.72
C GLU A 201 -33.15 64.72 25.87
N LEU A 202 -32.61 63.74 25.16
CA LEU A 202 -31.17 63.45 25.15
C LEU A 202 -30.34 64.62 24.60
N TYR A 203 -30.82 65.28 23.56
CA TYR A 203 -30.17 66.47 23.00
C TYR A 203 -30.08 67.59 24.04
N ASN A 204 -31.17 67.89 24.75
CA ASN A 204 -31.19 68.93 25.78
C ASN A 204 -30.25 68.60 26.95
N VAL A 205 -30.12 67.31 27.31
CA VAL A 205 -29.13 66.87 28.30
C VAL A 205 -27.70 67.19 27.84
N LEU A 206 -27.36 66.89 26.57
CA LEU A 206 -26.05 67.21 26.01
C LEU A 206 -25.80 68.71 25.89
N ASP A 207 -26.81 69.48 25.49
CA ASP A 207 -26.73 70.93 25.35
C ASP A 207 -26.45 71.61 26.69
N ASN A 208 -27.14 71.20 27.76
CA ASN A 208 -26.89 71.67 29.13
C ASN A 208 -25.47 71.34 29.63
N MET A 209 -24.81 70.33 29.05
CA MET A 209 -23.42 69.96 29.35
C MET A 209 -22.39 70.69 28.45
N GLY A 210 -22.83 71.62 27.60
CA GLY A 210 -21.98 72.32 26.62
C GLY A 210 -21.56 71.45 25.43
N LYS A 211 -22.26 70.32 25.19
CA LYS A 211 -21.98 69.34 24.12
C LYS A 211 -23.11 69.27 23.08
N GLY A 212 -23.97 70.29 23.01
CA GLY A 212 -25.14 70.36 22.13
C GLY A 212 -24.85 70.52 20.63
N GLY A 213 -23.58 70.68 20.23
CA GLY A 213 -23.13 70.77 18.83
C GLY A 213 -23.28 69.49 18.00
N THR A 214 -24.25 68.64 18.31
CA THR A 214 -24.45 67.38 17.57
C THR A 214 -25.10 67.65 16.22
N PRO A 215 -24.82 66.85 15.17
CA PRO A 215 -25.42 67.02 13.85
C PRO A 215 -26.91 66.63 13.81
N PHE A 216 -27.46 66.09 14.90
CA PHE A 216 -28.82 65.57 14.97
C PHE A 216 -29.72 66.57 15.73
N ASN A 217 -30.16 67.62 15.04
CA ASN A 217 -31.13 68.58 15.57
C ASN A 217 -32.56 68.06 15.36
N PRO A 218 -33.27 67.59 16.42
CA PRO A 218 -34.60 67.00 16.26
C PRO A 218 -35.71 68.04 16.06
N TYR A 219 -35.44 69.33 16.33
CA TYR A 219 -36.46 70.37 16.27
C TYR A 219 -37.06 70.53 14.86
N THR A 220 -36.26 70.42 13.80
CA THR A 220 -36.75 70.52 12.42
C THR A 220 -37.77 69.42 12.10
N ASN A 221 -37.47 68.18 12.49
CA ASN A 221 -38.35 67.05 12.19
C ASN A 221 -39.63 67.09 13.03
N ILE A 222 -39.54 67.50 14.31
CA ILE A 222 -40.74 67.74 15.15
C ILE A 222 -41.62 68.83 14.51
N GLY A 223 -41.00 69.93 14.05
CA GLY A 223 -41.70 71.00 13.33
C GLY A 223 -42.43 70.49 12.08
N GLN A 224 -41.80 69.57 11.33
CA GLN A 224 -42.39 68.95 10.15
C GLN A 224 -43.62 68.09 10.50
N VAL A 225 -43.59 67.33 11.60
CA VAL A 225 -44.77 66.57 12.04
C VAL A 225 -45.91 67.51 12.42
N TYR A 226 -45.63 68.60 13.16
CA TYR A 226 -46.67 69.58 13.51
C TYR A 226 -47.21 70.33 12.30
N PHE A 227 -46.37 70.63 11.30
CA PHE A 227 -46.80 71.18 10.03
C PHE A 227 -47.75 70.23 9.31
N ALA A 228 -47.42 68.93 9.23
CA ALA A 228 -48.28 67.89 8.65
C ALA A 228 -49.61 67.71 9.41
N ARG A 229 -49.64 68.05 10.70
CA ARG A 229 -50.86 68.11 11.54
C ARG A 229 -51.65 69.41 11.42
N ALA A 230 -51.22 70.33 10.55
CA ALA A 230 -51.77 71.69 10.45
C ALA A 230 -51.72 72.50 11.77
N ASN A 231 -50.86 72.11 12.72
CA ASN A 231 -50.60 72.88 13.94
C ASN A 231 -49.43 73.84 13.69
N TYR A 232 -49.74 74.93 13.00
CA TYR A 232 -48.76 75.88 12.49
C TYR A 232 -48.02 76.65 13.60
N ASP A 233 -48.68 76.92 14.74
CA ASP A 233 -48.04 77.59 15.87
C ASP A 233 -46.92 76.73 16.47
N SER A 234 -47.18 75.44 16.65
CA SER A 234 -46.16 74.50 17.13
C SER A 234 -45.06 74.31 16.09
N ALA A 235 -45.40 74.20 14.80
CA ALA A 235 -44.42 74.13 13.73
C ALA A 235 -43.48 75.34 13.73
N LEU A 236 -44.01 76.56 13.83
CA LEU A 236 -43.23 77.80 13.94
C LEU A 236 -42.35 77.80 15.19
N TYR A 237 -42.86 77.34 16.34
CA TYR A 237 -42.08 77.23 17.56
C TYR A 237 -40.85 76.33 17.34
N TYR A 238 -41.06 75.12 16.84
CA TYR A 238 -39.97 74.15 16.65
C TYR A 238 -38.99 74.58 15.55
N TYR A 239 -39.46 75.11 14.42
CA TYR A 239 -38.55 75.64 13.39
C TYR A 239 -37.77 76.86 13.86
N THR A 240 -38.36 77.75 14.65
CA THR A 240 -37.63 78.90 15.23
C THR A 240 -36.57 78.45 16.23
N ARG A 241 -36.87 77.44 17.05
CA ARG A 241 -35.87 76.84 17.95
C ARG A 241 -34.73 76.21 17.17
N SER A 242 -35.06 75.51 16.09
CA SER A 242 -34.07 74.96 15.17
C SER A 242 -33.18 76.07 14.60
N LEU A 243 -33.76 77.12 14.02
CA LEU A 243 -33.04 78.29 13.48
C LEU A 243 -32.04 78.90 14.47
N LEU A 244 -32.43 79.12 15.72
CA LEU A 244 -31.55 79.70 16.74
C LEU A 244 -30.33 78.81 17.03
N ILE A 245 -30.54 77.49 17.08
CA ILE A 245 -29.47 76.52 17.31
C ILE A 245 -28.51 76.49 16.12
N GLU A 246 -29.03 76.37 14.90
CA GLU A 246 -28.23 76.34 13.66
C GLU A 246 -27.35 77.58 13.52
N ARG A 247 -27.91 78.78 13.79
CA ARG A 247 -27.17 80.04 13.85
C ARG A 247 -26.07 80.04 14.89
N SER A 248 -26.37 79.60 16.12
CA SER A 248 -25.38 79.58 17.20
C SER A 248 -24.19 78.64 16.91
N GLN A 249 -24.41 77.64 16.04
CA GLN A 249 -23.41 76.67 15.63
C GLN A 249 -22.79 76.98 14.26
N ASN A 250 -23.17 78.09 13.62
CA ASN A 250 -22.76 78.48 12.26
C ASN A 250 -23.02 77.39 11.20
N ARG A 251 -24.14 76.66 11.33
CA ARG A 251 -24.54 75.62 10.39
C ARG A 251 -25.50 76.19 9.34
N LEU A 252 -24.91 76.66 8.24
CA LEU A 252 -25.63 77.40 7.18
C LEU A 252 -26.75 76.57 6.52
N ASP A 253 -26.54 75.27 6.30
CA ASP A 253 -27.55 74.40 5.70
C ASP A 253 -28.81 74.31 6.56
N GLY A 254 -28.64 74.07 7.86
CA GLY A 254 -29.75 74.00 8.80
C GLY A 254 -30.43 75.34 9.00
N GLU A 255 -29.66 76.44 9.00
CA GLU A 255 -30.20 77.80 9.07
C GLU A 255 -31.12 78.11 7.88
N ALA A 256 -30.63 77.89 6.65
CA ALA A 256 -31.38 78.14 5.42
C ALA A 256 -32.65 77.26 5.34
N LEU A 257 -32.55 76.00 5.76
CA LEU A 257 -33.68 75.08 5.83
C LEU A 257 -34.73 75.53 6.85
N ALA A 258 -34.32 75.94 8.05
CA ALA A 258 -35.24 76.41 9.08
C ALA A 258 -35.97 77.70 8.64
N LEU A 259 -35.25 78.65 8.05
CA LEU A 259 -35.85 79.86 7.47
C LEU A 259 -36.86 79.51 6.36
N THR A 260 -36.51 78.60 5.47
CA THR A 260 -37.39 78.13 4.40
C THR A 260 -38.67 77.49 4.96
N ASN A 261 -38.55 76.62 5.96
CA ASN A 261 -39.69 75.97 6.59
C ASN A 261 -40.60 76.98 7.31
N ILE A 262 -40.04 77.99 7.99
CA ILE A 262 -40.81 79.09 8.59
C ILE A 262 -41.56 79.86 7.49
N GLY A 263 -40.90 80.17 6.37
CA GLY A 263 -41.52 80.82 5.21
C GLY A 263 -42.68 80.01 4.62
N VAL A 264 -42.53 78.69 4.53
CA VAL A 264 -43.60 77.76 4.09
C VAL A 264 -44.78 77.77 5.05
N VAL A 265 -44.56 77.80 6.37
CA VAL A 265 -45.65 77.89 7.35
C VAL A 265 -46.42 79.20 7.16
N TYR A 266 -45.73 80.34 7.06
CA TYR A 266 -46.37 81.63 6.87
C TYR A 266 -47.16 81.72 5.56
N ARG A 267 -46.64 81.13 4.48
CA ARG A 267 -47.37 81.01 3.20
C ARG A 267 -48.66 80.21 3.39
N THR A 268 -48.59 79.10 4.10
CA THR A 268 -49.71 78.17 4.30
C THR A 268 -50.83 78.82 5.13
N VAL A 269 -50.50 79.64 6.12
CA VAL A 269 -51.50 80.42 6.89
C VAL A 269 -51.96 81.70 6.19
N GLY A 270 -51.53 81.95 4.96
CA GLY A 270 -51.91 83.10 4.14
C GLY A 270 -51.17 84.41 4.45
N ASN A 271 -50.13 84.38 5.30
CA ASN A 271 -49.28 85.54 5.56
C ASN A 271 -48.12 85.59 4.56
N LEU A 272 -48.41 86.14 3.39
CA LEU A 272 -47.44 86.21 2.29
C LEU A 272 -46.26 87.15 2.59
N GLU A 273 -46.50 88.26 3.31
CA GLU A 273 -45.45 89.23 3.66
C GLU A 273 -44.34 88.57 4.47
N LYS A 274 -44.70 87.88 5.55
CA LYS A 274 -43.73 87.13 6.37
C LYS A 274 -43.11 85.96 5.61
N SER A 275 -43.88 85.27 4.77
CA SER A 275 -43.33 84.20 3.94
C SER A 275 -42.16 84.69 3.09
N LEU A 276 -42.35 85.80 2.37
CA LEU A 276 -41.31 86.42 1.55
C LEU A 276 -40.14 86.94 2.39
N GLU A 277 -40.40 87.53 3.56
CA GLU A 277 -39.35 87.95 4.50
C GLU A 277 -38.41 86.77 4.84
N PHE A 278 -38.96 85.65 5.30
CA PHE A 278 -38.15 84.49 5.70
C PHE A 278 -37.48 83.79 4.51
N HIS A 279 -38.11 83.72 3.34
CA HIS A 279 -37.48 83.19 2.14
C HIS A 279 -36.34 84.08 1.62
N ASN A 280 -36.45 85.40 1.74
CA ASN A 280 -35.37 86.33 1.41
C ASN A 280 -34.19 86.21 2.40
N LEU A 281 -34.46 86.02 3.69
CA LEU A 281 -33.40 85.71 4.65
C LEU A 281 -32.67 84.40 4.30
N ALA A 282 -33.39 83.37 3.84
CA ALA A 282 -32.76 82.15 3.36
C ALA A 282 -31.93 82.38 2.07
N LEU A 283 -32.39 83.28 1.20
CA LEU A 283 -31.68 83.67 -0.03
C LEU A 283 -30.34 84.37 0.25
N GLU A 284 -30.23 85.14 1.33
CA GLU A 284 -28.97 85.80 1.73
C GLU A 284 -27.85 84.78 2.06
N ILE A 285 -28.23 83.56 2.45
CA ILE A 285 -27.30 82.47 2.80
C ILE A 285 -26.82 81.71 1.55
N VAL A 286 -27.61 81.71 0.47
CA VAL A 286 -27.35 80.95 -0.77
C VAL A 286 -25.92 81.09 -1.31
N PRO A 287 -25.27 82.28 -1.35
CA PRO A 287 -23.90 82.41 -1.84
C PRO A 287 -22.85 81.62 -1.03
N GLN A 288 -23.17 81.29 0.22
CA GLN A 288 -22.31 80.56 1.15
C GLN A 288 -22.74 79.09 1.30
N LEU A 289 -23.82 78.68 0.62
CA LEU A 289 -24.44 77.39 0.77
C LEU A 289 -23.88 76.39 -0.24
N GLU A 290 -23.28 75.31 0.25
CA GLU A 290 -22.72 74.25 -0.60
C GLU A 290 -23.72 73.10 -0.83
N ASP A 291 -24.66 72.85 0.09
CA ASP A 291 -25.64 71.78 -0.05
C ASP A 291 -26.70 72.09 -1.12
N LYS A 292 -26.58 71.39 -2.25
CA LYS A 292 -27.52 71.48 -3.38
C LYS A 292 -28.94 71.10 -3.00
N ARG A 293 -29.15 70.19 -2.05
CA ARG A 293 -30.50 69.80 -1.62
C ARG A 293 -31.18 70.93 -0.88
N THR A 294 -30.47 71.59 0.03
CA THR A 294 -30.97 72.80 0.70
C THR A 294 -31.18 73.94 -0.29
N LEU A 295 -30.27 74.16 -1.25
CA LEU A 295 -30.46 75.14 -2.33
C LEU A 295 -31.77 74.93 -3.10
N ILE A 296 -32.06 73.68 -3.49
CA ILE A 296 -33.33 73.33 -4.16
C ILE A 296 -34.53 73.71 -3.30
N GLN A 297 -34.49 73.44 -2.00
CA GLN A 297 -35.60 73.76 -1.09
C GLN A 297 -35.78 75.27 -0.91
N VAL A 298 -34.69 76.04 -0.78
CA VAL A 298 -34.72 77.50 -0.69
C VAL A 298 -35.35 78.09 -1.96
N TYR A 299 -34.87 77.68 -3.15
CA TYR A 299 -35.44 78.15 -4.41
C TYR A 299 -36.89 77.71 -4.61
N ARG A 300 -37.26 76.48 -4.23
CA ARG A 300 -38.64 76.01 -4.26
C ARG A 300 -39.55 76.88 -3.38
N GLY A 301 -39.10 77.23 -2.18
CA GLY A 301 -39.83 78.14 -1.28
C GLY A 301 -40.05 79.52 -1.90
N LEU A 302 -39.01 80.09 -2.53
CA LEU A 302 -39.10 81.36 -3.27
C LEU A 302 -40.05 81.29 -4.47
N VAL A 303 -40.01 80.20 -5.24
CA VAL A 303 -40.94 79.94 -6.36
C VAL A 303 -42.37 79.95 -5.85
N ASP A 304 -42.67 79.18 -4.80
CA ASP A 304 -44.02 79.08 -4.26
C ASP A 304 -44.51 80.42 -3.68
N ALA A 305 -43.63 81.18 -3.02
CA ALA A 305 -43.96 82.47 -2.43
C ALA A 305 -44.21 83.54 -3.49
N HIS A 306 -43.34 83.67 -4.49
CA HIS A 306 -43.56 84.64 -5.58
C HIS A 306 -44.72 84.25 -6.50
N PHE A 307 -44.99 82.96 -6.67
CA PHE A 307 -46.18 82.49 -7.37
C PHE A 307 -47.45 82.90 -6.62
N ALA A 308 -47.48 82.73 -5.29
CA ALA A 308 -48.58 83.20 -4.46
C ALA A 308 -48.74 84.73 -4.44
N GLN A 309 -47.64 85.47 -4.65
CA GLN A 309 -47.64 86.94 -4.81
C GLN A 309 -48.17 87.39 -6.18
N GLY A 310 -48.15 86.52 -7.18
CA GLY A 310 -48.45 86.86 -8.58
C GLY A 310 -47.26 87.45 -9.35
N ASP A 311 -46.05 87.43 -8.80
CA ASP A 311 -44.83 87.86 -9.50
C ASP A 311 -44.31 86.74 -10.40
N MET A 312 -44.80 86.73 -11.64
CA MET A 312 -44.45 85.71 -12.62
C MET A 312 -42.97 85.78 -13.04
N PHE A 313 -42.35 86.96 -12.99
CA PHE A 313 -40.94 87.13 -13.39
C PHE A 313 -40.01 86.46 -12.38
N LEU A 314 -40.16 86.77 -11.09
CA LEU A 314 -39.36 86.16 -10.04
C LEU A 314 -39.65 84.67 -9.89
N THR A 315 -40.91 84.26 -10.06
CA THR A 315 -41.29 82.84 -10.10
C THR A 315 -40.50 82.09 -11.17
N TYR A 316 -40.49 82.59 -12.41
CA TYR A 316 -39.75 81.97 -13.51
C TYR A 316 -38.23 81.99 -13.27
N PHE A 317 -37.70 83.10 -12.75
CA PHE A 317 -36.28 83.23 -12.43
C PHE A 317 -35.82 82.17 -11.43
N TYR A 318 -36.49 82.06 -10.28
CA TYR A 318 -36.11 81.07 -9.25
C TYR A 318 -36.40 79.63 -9.68
N LEU A 319 -37.43 79.40 -10.51
CA LEU A 319 -37.68 78.09 -11.11
C LEU A 319 -36.51 77.67 -12.03
N ASN A 320 -35.94 78.61 -12.80
CA ASN A 320 -34.76 78.32 -13.62
C ASN A 320 -33.54 78.00 -12.75
N GLN A 321 -33.34 78.74 -11.65
CA GLN A 321 -32.25 78.47 -10.71
C GLN A 321 -32.41 77.09 -10.04
N GLU A 322 -33.61 76.76 -9.57
CA GLU A 322 -33.93 75.44 -9.02
C GLU A 322 -33.66 74.33 -10.05
N SER A 323 -34.12 74.50 -11.29
CA SER A 323 -33.90 73.54 -12.37
C SER A 323 -32.42 73.32 -12.64
N ARG A 324 -31.60 74.38 -12.70
CA ARG A 324 -30.14 74.26 -12.90
C ARG A 324 -29.47 73.46 -11.79
N ILE A 325 -29.86 73.68 -10.53
CA ILE A 325 -29.30 72.93 -9.40
C ILE A 325 -29.77 71.47 -9.44
N LYS A 326 -31.05 71.22 -9.79
CA LYS A 326 -31.56 69.86 -10.00
C LYS A 326 -30.82 69.14 -11.11
N ASP A 327 -30.66 69.76 -12.28
CA ASP A 327 -29.94 69.19 -13.41
C ASP A 327 -28.49 68.90 -13.02
N SER A 328 -27.83 69.81 -12.31
CA SER A 328 -26.47 69.58 -11.79
C SER A 328 -26.41 68.43 -10.77
N LEU A 329 -27.42 68.29 -9.90
CA LEU A 329 -27.51 67.20 -8.92
C LEU A 329 -27.77 65.86 -9.60
N TYR A 330 -28.68 65.80 -10.57
CA TYR A 330 -28.95 64.60 -11.36
C TYR A 330 -27.73 64.21 -12.20
N GLN A 331 -27.01 65.18 -12.77
CA GLN A 331 -25.77 64.92 -13.49
C GLN A 331 -24.71 64.33 -12.56
N GLU A 332 -24.51 64.89 -11.36
CA GLU A 332 -23.57 64.33 -10.37
C GLU A 332 -23.98 62.93 -9.90
N GLU A 333 -25.27 62.67 -9.76
CA GLU A 333 -25.78 61.35 -9.40
C GLU A 333 -25.59 60.35 -10.55
N ALA A 334 -25.87 60.76 -11.78
CA ALA A 334 -25.62 59.95 -12.98
C ALA A 334 -24.13 59.67 -13.17
N ASP A 335 -23.27 60.68 -13.04
CA ASP A 335 -21.81 60.55 -13.11
C ASP A 335 -21.28 59.65 -11.99
N ARG A 336 -21.85 59.74 -10.78
CA ARG A 336 -21.52 58.83 -9.66
C ARG A 336 -21.93 57.40 -9.97
N ILE A 337 -23.13 57.18 -10.51
CA ILE A 337 -23.60 55.85 -10.91
C ILE A 337 -22.71 55.28 -12.02
N LEU A 338 -22.37 56.07 -13.04
CA LEU A 338 -21.45 55.70 -14.12
C LEU A 338 -20.06 55.34 -13.59
N ALA A 339 -19.49 56.18 -12.72
CA ALA A 339 -18.22 55.91 -12.07
C ALA A 339 -18.27 54.62 -11.24
N ASN A 340 -19.39 54.33 -10.56
CA ASN A 340 -19.58 53.07 -9.83
C ASN A 340 -19.67 51.87 -10.76
N ILE A 341 -20.39 51.97 -11.87
CA ILE A 341 -20.49 50.91 -12.87
C ILE A 341 -19.10 50.63 -13.46
N GLU A 342 -18.34 51.66 -13.81
CA GLU A 342 -16.99 51.51 -14.34
C GLU A 342 -16.03 50.92 -13.31
N LEU A 343 -16.07 51.40 -12.06
CA LEU A 343 -15.29 50.84 -10.98
C LEU A 343 -15.62 49.37 -10.74
N ASN A 344 -16.90 49.00 -10.71
CA ASN A 344 -17.33 47.61 -10.56
C ASN A 344 -16.82 46.75 -11.73
N ARG A 345 -16.95 47.24 -12.97
CA ARG A 345 -16.40 46.56 -14.14
C ARG A 345 -14.89 46.32 -14.03
N LEU A 346 -14.13 47.30 -13.52
CA LEU A 346 -12.69 47.17 -13.30
C LEU A 346 -12.37 46.14 -12.21
N LEU A 347 -13.13 46.14 -11.11
CA LEU A 347 -12.99 45.15 -10.03
C LEU A 347 -13.29 43.74 -10.52
N ASP A 348 -14.39 43.55 -11.25
CA ASP A 348 -14.76 42.25 -11.83
C ASP A 348 -13.69 41.76 -12.81
N GLN A 349 -13.10 42.66 -13.61
CA GLN A 349 -11.96 42.33 -14.49
C GLN A 349 -10.71 41.91 -13.72
N GLN A 350 -10.42 42.54 -12.59
CA GLN A 350 -9.30 42.15 -11.72
C GLN A 350 -9.55 40.80 -11.06
N GLU A 351 -10.78 40.54 -10.60
CA GLU A 351 -11.17 39.26 -10.00
C GLU A 351 -10.97 38.10 -10.98
N ILE A 352 -11.43 38.26 -12.22
CA ILE A 352 -11.19 37.28 -13.29
C ILE A 352 -9.69 37.04 -13.53
N GLN A 353 -8.86 38.09 -13.51
CA GLN A 353 -7.41 37.93 -13.66
C GLN A 353 -6.78 37.16 -12.50
N ILE A 354 -7.22 37.42 -11.27
CA ILE A 354 -6.76 36.69 -10.08
C ILE A 354 -7.17 35.22 -10.18
N GLU A 355 -8.41 34.92 -10.55
CA GLU A 355 -8.87 33.54 -10.75
C GLU A 355 -8.04 32.79 -11.80
N LEU A 356 -7.75 33.43 -12.94
CA LEU A 356 -6.89 32.87 -13.98
C LEU A 356 -5.47 32.58 -13.46
N LEU A 357 -4.89 33.50 -12.69
CA LEU A 357 -3.58 33.32 -12.07
C LEU A 357 -3.56 32.16 -11.07
N VAL A 358 -4.61 32.05 -10.24
CA VAL A 358 -4.76 30.94 -9.29
C VAL A 358 -4.89 29.60 -10.03
N ALA A 359 -5.68 29.55 -11.10
CA ALA A 359 -5.83 28.37 -11.93
C ALA A 359 -4.51 27.96 -12.62
N ASP A 360 -3.76 28.94 -13.15
CA ASP A 360 -2.44 28.71 -13.77
C ASP A 360 -1.42 28.17 -12.76
N ASN A 361 -1.36 28.75 -11.56
CA ASN A 361 -0.50 28.25 -10.48
C ASN A 361 -0.86 26.81 -10.09
N LYS A 362 -2.15 26.52 -9.94
CA LYS A 362 -2.62 25.15 -9.64
C LYS A 362 -2.26 24.17 -10.76
N TYR A 363 -2.39 24.57 -12.02
CA TYR A 363 -1.96 23.76 -13.16
C TYR A 363 -0.44 23.50 -13.14
N LYS A 364 0.37 24.52 -12.82
CA LYS A 364 1.83 24.38 -12.66
C LYS A 364 2.18 23.41 -11.54
N ASP A 365 1.53 23.49 -10.39
CA ASP A 365 1.75 22.58 -9.25
C ASP A 365 1.40 21.13 -9.62
N LEU A 366 0.22 20.91 -10.23
CA LEU A 366 -0.18 19.61 -10.77
C LEU A 366 0.84 19.06 -11.78
N LYS A 367 1.39 19.94 -12.64
CA LYS A 367 2.40 19.55 -13.63
C LYS A 367 3.72 19.17 -12.96
N ILE A 368 4.14 19.90 -11.93
CA ILE A 368 5.34 19.60 -11.14
C ILE A 368 5.18 18.24 -10.45
N ASP A 369 4.04 17.98 -9.83
CA ASP A 369 3.78 16.70 -9.15
C ASP A 369 3.73 15.54 -10.13
N PHE A 370 3.04 15.69 -11.27
CA PHE A 370 3.05 14.69 -12.32
C PHE A 370 4.48 14.38 -12.81
N ASN A 371 5.28 15.43 -13.03
CA ASN A 371 6.68 15.27 -13.47
C ASN A 371 7.53 14.59 -12.38
N ARG A 372 7.31 14.90 -11.09
CA ARG A 372 7.98 14.22 -9.97
C ARG A 372 7.63 12.74 -9.92
N THR A 373 6.35 12.38 -10.00
CA THR A 373 5.90 10.97 -10.03
C THR A 373 6.47 10.23 -11.23
N THR A 374 6.44 10.85 -12.41
CA THR A 374 7.01 10.26 -13.64
C THR A 374 8.51 10.04 -13.51
N THR A 375 9.24 10.99 -12.92
CA THR A 375 10.68 10.89 -12.68
C THR A 375 11.00 9.74 -11.71
N ILE A 376 10.26 9.62 -10.60
CA ILE A 376 10.43 8.52 -9.65
C ILE A 376 10.20 7.17 -10.32
N LEU A 377 9.15 7.04 -11.13
CA LEU A 377 8.85 5.81 -11.87
C LEU A 377 9.98 5.45 -12.85
N LEU A 378 10.50 6.41 -13.60
CA LEU A 378 11.64 6.19 -14.50
C LEU A 378 12.89 5.72 -13.75
N VAL A 379 13.19 6.33 -12.61
CA VAL A 379 14.31 5.93 -11.75
C VAL A 379 14.12 4.49 -11.26
N LEU A 380 12.91 4.13 -10.81
CA LEU A 380 12.60 2.75 -10.39
C LEU A 380 12.78 1.73 -11.52
N VAL A 381 12.38 2.05 -12.75
CA VAL A 381 12.59 1.20 -13.93
C VAL A 381 14.08 1.04 -14.26
N ILE A 382 14.87 2.11 -14.13
CA ILE A 382 16.33 2.04 -14.31
C ILE A 382 16.96 1.14 -13.24
N PHE A 383 16.58 1.30 -11.96
CA PHE A 383 17.07 0.43 -10.90
C PHE A 383 16.64 -1.02 -11.07
N SER A 384 15.41 -1.29 -11.52
CA SER A 384 14.95 -2.65 -11.77
C SER A 384 15.73 -3.28 -12.93
N SER A 385 15.99 -2.53 -14.00
CA SER A 385 16.76 -3.03 -15.14
C SER A 385 18.23 -3.30 -14.77
N LEU A 386 18.85 -2.40 -13.99
CA LEU A 386 20.18 -2.63 -13.40
C LEU A 386 20.19 -3.85 -12.48
N GLY A 387 19.15 -4.05 -11.67
CA GLY A 387 18.98 -5.22 -10.83
C GLY A 387 18.91 -6.53 -11.63
N VAL A 388 18.18 -6.54 -12.75
CA VAL A 388 18.11 -7.70 -13.66
C VAL A 388 19.46 -7.97 -14.30
N VAL A 389 20.16 -6.93 -14.79
CA VAL A 389 21.52 -7.07 -15.37
C VAL A 389 22.49 -7.60 -14.32
N LEU A 390 22.45 -7.09 -13.09
CA LEU A 390 23.28 -7.57 -11.99
C LEU A 390 22.97 -9.04 -11.67
N LEU A 391 21.70 -9.42 -11.56
CA LEU A 391 21.30 -10.82 -11.34
C LEU A 391 21.79 -11.74 -12.47
N TYR A 392 21.65 -11.29 -13.72
CA TYR A 392 22.16 -12.02 -14.88
C TYR A 392 23.69 -12.18 -14.81
N TYR A 393 24.41 -11.11 -14.48
CA TYR A 393 25.86 -11.14 -14.30
C TYR A 393 26.31 -12.06 -13.16
N LEU A 394 25.62 -12.01 -12.01
CA LEU A 394 25.89 -12.89 -10.87
C LEU A 394 25.65 -14.37 -11.23
N ARG A 395 24.55 -14.67 -11.95
CA ARG A 395 24.28 -16.03 -12.45
C ARG A 395 25.31 -16.48 -13.47
N TYR A 396 25.72 -15.61 -14.39
CA TYR A 396 26.78 -15.91 -15.35
C TYR A 396 28.09 -16.26 -14.64
N ARG A 397 28.48 -15.45 -13.63
CA ARG A 397 29.68 -15.68 -12.84
C ARG A 397 29.61 -16.98 -12.03
N GLN A 398 28.44 -17.29 -11.46
CA GLN A 398 28.21 -18.55 -10.77
C GLN A 398 28.35 -19.73 -11.72
N LYS A 399 27.70 -19.68 -12.89
CA LYS A 399 27.80 -20.71 -13.94
C LYS A 399 29.25 -20.91 -14.41
N ALA A 400 30.05 -19.86 -14.51
CA ALA A 400 31.47 -19.98 -14.87
C ALA A 400 32.29 -20.72 -13.80
N ARG A 401 32.00 -20.49 -12.51
CA ARG A 401 32.63 -21.26 -11.41
C ARG A 401 32.20 -22.72 -11.45
N ASP A 402 30.90 -22.96 -11.57
CA ASP A 402 30.34 -24.30 -11.63
C ASP A 402 30.89 -25.08 -12.85
N SER A 403 31.09 -24.41 -13.99
CA SER A 403 31.70 -25.02 -15.19
C SER A 403 33.14 -25.46 -14.95
N ASN A 404 33.94 -24.70 -14.21
CA ASN A 404 35.31 -25.07 -13.89
C ASN A 404 35.34 -26.27 -12.92
N THR A 405 34.48 -26.26 -11.90
CA THR A 405 34.31 -27.39 -10.97
C THR A 405 33.83 -28.64 -11.70
N LEU A 406 32.85 -28.51 -12.59
CA LEU A 406 32.32 -29.60 -13.39
C LEU A 406 33.39 -30.18 -14.33
N THR A 407 34.25 -29.33 -14.89
CA THR A 407 35.38 -29.78 -15.73
C THR A 407 36.40 -30.58 -14.93
N GLN A 408 36.71 -30.15 -13.69
CA GLN A 408 37.58 -30.90 -12.79
C GLN A 408 36.97 -32.24 -12.37
N GLN A 409 35.68 -32.26 -12.03
CA GLN A 409 34.96 -33.48 -11.70
C GLN A 409 34.92 -34.45 -12.89
N ASN A 410 34.63 -33.95 -14.09
CA ASN A 410 34.63 -34.78 -15.31
C ASN A 410 36.01 -35.37 -15.60
N ARG A 411 37.09 -34.61 -15.39
CA ARG A 411 38.46 -35.13 -15.51
C ARG A 411 38.73 -36.24 -14.48
N GLN A 412 38.36 -36.03 -13.22
CA GLN A 412 38.50 -37.06 -12.17
C GLN A 412 37.69 -38.32 -12.48
N ILE A 413 36.45 -38.18 -12.96
CA ILE A 413 35.61 -39.30 -13.37
C ILE A 413 36.26 -40.03 -14.55
N GLN A 414 36.79 -39.30 -15.53
CA GLN A 414 37.44 -39.90 -16.69
C GLN A 414 38.71 -40.67 -16.29
N GLU A 415 39.53 -40.13 -15.40
CA GLU A 415 40.70 -40.82 -14.83
C GLU A 415 40.30 -42.07 -14.03
N GLN A 416 39.23 -41.98 -13.22
CA GLN A 416 38.70 -43.12 -12.49
C GLN A 416 38.18 -44.21 -13.42
N ASN A 417 37.45 -43.85 -14.49
CA ASN A 417 36.93 -44.79 -15.48
C ASN A 417 38.07 -45.51 -16.21
N GLN A 418 39.12 -44.79 -16.62
CA GLN A 418 40.30 -45.40 -17.23
C GLN A 418 40.99 -46.40 -16.28
N LEU A 419 41.11 -46.05 -15.00
CA LEU A 419 41.67 -46.95 -14.00
C LEU A 419 40.79 -48.19 -13.77
N ILE A 420 39.47 -48.03 -13.73
CA ILE A 420 38.52 -49.14 -13.61
C ILE A 420 38.62 -50.05 -14.82
N GLU A 421 38.67 -49.50 -16.03
CA GLU A 421 38.78 -50.26 -17.27
C GLU A 421 40.08 -51.09 -17.32
N GLN A 422 41.21 -50.50 -16.89
CA GLN A 422 42.47 -51.23 -16.74
C GLN A 422 42.39 -52.34 -15.69
N LYS A 423 41.74 -52.10 -14.54
CA LYS A 423 41.56 -53.12 -13.50
C LYS A 423 40.65 -54.26 -13.96
N ASN A 424 39.57 -53.97 -14.67
CA ASN A 424 38.68 -55.00 -15.20
C ASN A 424 39.39 -55.88 -16.22
N LYS A 425 40.22 -55.29 -17.07
CA LYS A 425 41.04 -56.04 -18.04
C LYS A 425 41.98 -57.02 -17.34
N SER A 426 42.71 -56.59 -16.32
CA SER A 426 43.63 -57.48 -15.59
C SER A 426 42.92 -58.56 -14.77
N ILE A 427 41.73 -58.27 -14.23
CA ILE A 427 40.90 -59.28 -13.55
C ILE A 427 40.42 -60.33 -14.55
N LEU A 428 39.95 -59.92 -15.74
CA LEU A 428 39.45 -60.83 -16.76
C LEU A 428 40.56 -61.74 -17.30
N GLU A 429 41.75 -61.20 -17.54
CA GLU A 429 42.96 -61.96 -17.88
C GLU A 429 43.29 -63.01 -16.78
N GLY A 430 43.12 -62.66 -15.50
CA GLY A 430 43.28 -63.60 -14.38
C GLY A 430 42.21 -64.70 -14.33
N MET A 431 40.96 -64.39 -14.67
CA MET A 431 39.87 -65.37 -14.71
C MET A 431 40.00 -66.35 -15.88
N GLU A 432 40.42 -65.88 -17.05
CA GLU A 432 40.71 -66.75 -18.21
C GLU A 432 41.85 -67.74 -17.91
N TYR A 433 42.87 -67.29 -17.19
CA TYR A 433 43.95 -68.17 -16.73
C TYR A 433 43.44 -69.24 -15.74
N ALA A 434 42.61 -68.85 -14.76
CA ALA A 434 42.00 -69.80 -13.82
C ALA A 434 41.14 -70.86 -14.53
N LYS A 435 40.43 -70.48 -15.59
CA LYS A 435 39.67 -71.40 -16.44
C LYS A 435 40.57 -72.39 -17.18
N SER A 436 41.63 -71.90 -17.81
CA SER A 436 42.61 -72.76 -18.50
C SER A 436 43.19 -73.82 -17.55
N LEU A 437 43.48 -73.43 -16.30
CA LEU A 437 43.94 -74.36 -15.26
C LEU A 437 42.84 -75.36 -14.86
N GLN A 438 41.61 -74.90 -14.70
CA GLN A 438 40.47 -75.74 -14.34
C GLN A 438 40.17 -76.79 -15.41
N ASP A 439 40.05 -76.38 -16.67
CA ASP A 439 39.76 -77.27 -17.81
C ASP A 439 40.84 -78.36 -17.95
N ALA A 440 42.11 -78.03 -17.66
CA ALA A 440 43.22 -78.99 -17.73
C ALA A 440 43.18 -80.08 -16.65
N VAL A 441 42.59 -79.81 -15.48
CA VAL A 441 42.58 -80.73 -14.34
C VAL A 441 41.28 -81.54 -14.26
N VAL A 442 40.15 -80.92 -14.61
CA VAL A 442 38.81 -81.41 -14.23
C VAL A 442 38.15 -82.18 -15.35
N HIS A 443 38.25 -81.71 -16.59
CA HIS A 443 37.47 -82.22 -17.72
C HIS A 443 38.23 -83.28 -18.52
N LYS A 444 38.66 -84.34 -17.84
CA LYS A 444 39.09 -85.54 -18.56
C LYS A 444 37.86 -86.18 -19.21
N PRO A 445 37.84 -86.39 -20.54
CA PRO A 445 36.71 -87.04 -21.18
C PRO A 445 36.49 -88.41 -20.55
N ILE A 446 35.23 -88.79 -20.33
CA ILE A 446 34.87 -90.15 -19.96
C ILE A 446 35.25 -91.03 -21.16
N GLU A 447 36.43 -91.63 -21.13
CA GLU A 447 36.92 -92.47 -22.21
C GLU A 447 35.97 -93.66 -22.39
N SER A 448 35.35 -93.74 -23.56
CA SER A 448 34.41 -94.80 -23.96
C SER A 448 35.11 -96.15 -23.98
N GLY A 449 35.15 -96.81 -22.83
CA GLY A 449 35.94 -98.02 -22.61
C GLY A 449 35.16 -99.22 -22.10
N LEU A 450 34.19 -99.07 -21.19
CA LEU A 450 33.42 -100.22 -20.68
C LEU A 450 32.09 -99.87 -19.96
N LEU A 451 31.56 -98.65 -20.18
CA LEU A 451 30.24 -98.24 -19.74
C LEU A 451 29.31 -98.17 -20.96
N ALA A 452 28.18 -98.86 -20.88
CA ALA A 452 26.91 -98.17 -20.66
C ALA A 452 26.92 -96.70 -21.13
N GLU A 453 26.13 -96.35 -22.14
CA GLU A 453 26.04 -94.97 -22.65
C GLU A 453 26.02 -93.97 -21.47
N ALA A 454 26.76 -92.86 -21.56
CA ALA A 454 26.76 -91.84 -20.52
C ALA A 454 26.81 -90.43 -21.13
N PHE A 455 26.22 -89.46 -20.45
CA PHE A 455 26.31 -88.05 -20.81
C PHE A 455 26.71 -87.20 -19.60
N VAL A 456 27.34 -86.07 -19.87
CA VAL A 456 27.60 -85.02 -18.87
C VAL A 456 26.99 -83.72 -19.39
N PHE A 457 25.96 -83.24 -18.72
CA PHE A 457 25.46 -81.87 -18.87
C PHE A 457 26.21 -80.99 -17.87
N HIS A 458 27.07 -80.10 -18.37
CA HIS A 458 27.80 -79.15 -17.53
C HIS A 458 27.65 -77.75 -18.11
N ARG A 459 27.04 -76.84 -17.34
CA ARG A 459 26.88 -75.43 -17.70
C ARG A 459 27.33 -74.56 -16.53
N PRO A 460 28.56 -74.02 -16.56
CA PRO A 460 29.04 -73.07 -15.56
C PRO A 460 28.23 -71.76 -15.58
N LYS A 461 28.03 -71.15 -14.41
CA LYS A 461 27.42 -69.82 -14.23
C LYS A 461 28.38 -68.71 -14.63
N ASP A 462 29.63 -68.81 -14.16
CA ASP A 462 30.70 -67.84 -14.41
C ASP A 462 31.76 -68.44 -15.36
N ILE A 463 32.85 -67.70 -15.63
CA ILE A 463 33.97 -68.17 -16.48
C ILE A 463 34.56 -69.51 -15.99
N VAL A 464 34.46 -69.79 -14.69
CA VAL A 464 34.90 -71.03 -14.02
C VAL A 464 33.79 -71.60 -13.13
N SER A 465 33.74 -72.93 -13.00
CA SER A 465 32.69 -73.67 -12.29
C SER A 465 33.13 -74.08 -10.87
N GLY A 466 32.25 -74.00 -9.88
CA GLY A 466 32.36 -74.70 -8.60
C GLY A 466 31.97 -76.17 -8.69
N ASP A 467 31.13 -76.55 -9.65
CA ASP A 467 30.72 -77.93 -9.86
C ASP A 467 31.72 -78.72 -10.72
N PHE A 468 31.93 -80.00 -10.37
CA PHE A 468 32.72 -80.90 -11.20
C PHE A 468 32.30 -82.36 -11.11
N TYR A 469 32.64 -83.13 -12.14
CA TYR A 469 32.53 -84.58 -12.13
C TYR A 469 33.92 -85.22 -12.09
N PHE A 470 34.00 -86.42 -11.54
CA PHE A 470 35.21 -87.22 -11.48
C PHE A 470 34.91 -88.60 -12.02
N PHE A 471 35.72 -89.06 -12.98
CA PHE A 471 35.63 -90.40 -13.53
C PHE A 471 37.01 -91.04 -13.53
N SER A 472 37.11 -92.26 -13.01
CA SER A 472 38.37 -93.00 -13.00
C SER A 472 38.16 -94.50 -12.92
N LYS A 473 39.04 -95.26 -13.56
CA LYS A 473 39.07 -96.72 -13.51
C LYS A 473 40.06 -97.20 -12.45
N ALA A 474 39.56 -97.86 -11.42
CA ALA A 474 40.35 -98.34 -10.29
C ALA A 474 40.29 -99.87 -10.22
N GLY A 475 41.23 -100.52 -10.90
CA GLY A 475 41.24 -101.98 -11.06
C GLY A 475 40.09 -102.46 -11.95
N ASP A 476 39.25 -103.33 -11.39
CA ASP A 476 38.06 -103.89 -12.05
C ASP A 476 36.80 -103.02 -11.91
N TYR A 477 36.89 -101.92 -11.15
CA TYR A 477 35.76 -101.03 -10.89
C TYR A 477 35.92 -99.69 -11.61
N GLU A 478 34.79 -99.05 -11.88
CA GLU A 478 34.73 -97.67 -12.35
C GLU A 478 34.14 -96.79 -11.26
N ILE A 479 34.81 -95.67 -10.97
CA ILE A 479 34.38 -94.70 -9.98
C ILE A 479 33.87 -93.47 -10.71
N LEU A 480 32.61 -93.14 -10.46
CA LEU A 480 31.97 -91.92 -10.92
C LEU A 480 31.57 -91.08 -9.72
N ALA A 481 31.92 -89.80 -9.73
CA ALA A 481 31.44 -88.86 -8.75
C ALA A 481 30.95 -87.56 -9.39
N VAL A 482 29.96 -86.95 -8.76
CA VAL A 482 29.47 -85.60 -9.08
C VAL A 482 29.48 -84.79 -7.80
N ALA A 483 30.20 -83.67 -7.86
CA ALA A 483 30.45 -82.78 -6.77
C ALA A 483 29.92 -81.37 -7.08
N ASP A 484 29.25 -80.81 -6.09
CA ASP A 484 28.87 -79.41 -6.00
C ASP A 484 29.71 -78.77 -4.90
N CYS A 485 30.55 -77.80 -5.28
CA CYS A 485 31.40 -77.11 -4.33
C CYS A 485 30.77 -75.78 -3.95
N THR A 486 30.89 -75.41 -2.67
CA THR A 486 30.43 -74.11 -2.21
C THR A 486 31.25 -72.97 -2.83
N GLY A 487 30.55 -71.98 -3.37
CA GLY A 487 31.12 -70.76 -3.93
C GLY A 487 31.20 -70.80 -5.46
N HIS A 488 30.96 -69.65 -6.10
CA HIS A 488 31.03 -69.48 -7.55
C HIS A 488 32.28 -68.68 -7.96
N GLY A 489 32.63 -68.72 -9.24
CA GLY A 489 33.82 -68.03 -9.77
C GLY A 489 35.14 -68.59 -9.23
N VAL A 490 36.17 -67.75 -9.13
CA VAL A 490 37.56 -68.18 -8.85
C VAL A 490 37.70 -68.92 -7.51
N ALA A 491 36.88 -68.58 -6.51
CA ALA A 491 36.92 -69.28 -5.22
C ALA A 491 36.37 -70.72 -5.32
N GLY A 492 35.27 -70.93 -6.06
CA GLY A 492 34.71 -72.25 -6.35
C GLY A 492 35.62 -73.11 -7.22
N SER A 493 36.31 -72.49 -8.19
CA SER A 493 37.22 -73.21 -9.08
C SER A 493 38.41 -73.83 -8.36
N PHE A 494 38.95 -73.17 -7.32
CA PHE A 494 39.99 -73.76 -6.47
C PHE A 494 39.49 -75.00 -5.72
N MET A 495 38.26 -74.97 -5.20
CA MET A 495 37.66 -76.13 -4.52
C MET A 495 37.45 -77.30 -5.47
N THR A 496 37.03 -77.02 -6.70
CA THR A 496 36.95 -78.02 -7.77
C THR A 496 38.31 -78.67 -8.05
N VAL A 497 39.37 -77.87 -8.25
CA VAL A 497 40.72 -78.39 -8.55
C VAL A 497 41.26 -79.22 -7.38
N ILE A 498 41.12 -78.73 -6.15
CA ILE A 498 41.54 -79.45 -4.94
C ILE A 498 40.75 -80.75 -4.78
N GLY A 499 39.42 -80.69 -4.92
CA GLY A 499 38.56 -81.87 -4.81
C GLY A 499 38.89 -82.96 -5.82
N ASN A 500 39.08 -82.57 -7.09
CA ASN A 500 39.45 -83.50 -8.14
C ASN A 500 40.84 -84.11 -7.90
N ALA A 501 41.82 -83.31 -7.45
CA ALA A 501 43.16 -83.80 -7.10
C ALA A 501 43.13 -84.79 -5.93
N LEU A 502 42.38 -84.49 -4.86
CA LEU A 502 42.22 -85.38 -3.71
C LEU A 502 41.51 -86.68 -4.10
N LEU A 503 40.46 -86.61 -4.94
CA LEU A 503 39.79 -87.81 -5.46
C LEU A 503 40.72 -88.68 -6.31
N ASN A 504 41.51 -88.06 -7.21
CA ASN A 504 42.54 -88.78 -7.96
C ASN A 504 43.52 -89.49 -7.02
N GLN A 505 44.05 -88.78 -6.02
CA GLN A 505 44.97 -89.35 -5.05
C GLN A 505 44.35 -90.51 -4.26
N ILE A 506 43.13 -90.35 -3.76
CA ILE A 506 42.44 -91.37 -2.96
C ILE A 506 42.13 -92.62 -3.77
N VAL A 507 41.63 -92.45 -4.99
CA VAL A 507 41.16 -93.56 -5.84
C VAL A 507 42.31 -94.25 -6.55
N LEU A 508 43.22 -93.48 -7.16
CA LEU A 508 44.29 -94.03 -8.02
C LEU A 508 45.57 -94.32 -7.25
N GLU A 509 46.02 -93.42 -6.37
CA GLU A 509 47.30 -93.61 -5.66
C GLU A 509 47.13 -94.48 -4.42
N TYR A 510 46.09 -94.22 -3.61
CA TYR A 510 45.81 -95.01 -2.41
C TYR A 510 44.97 -96.26 -2.66
N GLY A 511 44.41 -96.41 -3.88
CA GLY A 511 43.65 -97.58 -4.29
C GLY A 511 42.32 -97.76 -3.55
N VAL A 512 41.76 -96.70 -2.96
CA VAL A 512 40.51 -96.78 -2.20
C VAL A 512 39.32 -96.71 -3.15
N THR A 513 38.61 -97.84 -3.30
CA THR A 513 37.47 -97.95 -4.21
C THR A 513 36.10 -97.95 -3.52
N ASP A 514 36.08 -98.13 -2.20
CA ASP A 514 34.84 -98.15 -1.40
C ASP A 514 34.27 -96.72 -1.24
N PRO A 515 33.07 -96.40 -1.75
CA PRO A 515 32.54 -95.03 -1.78
C PRO A 515 32.47 -94.35 -0.41
N ALA A 516 32.00 -95.04 0.63
CA ALA A 516 31.95 -94.49 1.99
C ALA A 516 33.35 -94.22 2.57
N ARG A 517 34.36 -95.05 2.26
CA ARG A 517 35.75 -94.77 2.63
C ARG A 517 36.33 -93.59 1.85
N ILE A 518 36.05 -93.49 0.54
CA ILE A 518 36.47 -92.34 -0.28
C ILE A 518 35.94 -91.05 0.34
N LEU A 519 34.65 -90.98 0.68
CA LEU A 519 34.06 -89.79 1.32
C LEU A 519 34.72 -89.43 2.66
N ARG A 520 34.97 -90.41 3.54
CA ARG A 520 35.66 -90.15 4.83
C ARG A 520 37.06 -89.61 4.62
N GLN A 521 37.79 -90.16 3.66
CA GLN A 521 39.17 -89.78 3.41
C GLN A 521 39.26 -88.42 2.70
N LEU A 522 38.32 -88.14 1.79
CA LEU A 522 38.18 -86.84 1.14
C LEU A 522 37.89 -85.75 2.17
N ASP A 523 36.97 -86.00 3.10
CA ASP A 523 36.64 -85.07 4.19
C ASP A 523 37.86 -84.74 5.06
N TYR A 524 38.58 -85.77 5.51
CA TYR A 524 39.78 -85.59 6.34
C TYR A 524 40.88 -84.82 5.61
N GLN A 525 41.17 -85.17 4.35
CA GLN A 525 42.22 -84.52 3.58
C GLN A 525 41.87 -83.09 3.21
N LEU A 526 40.62 -82.82 2.84
CA LEU A 526 40.16 -81.47 2.52
C LEU A 526 40.29 -80.53 3.73
N ILE A 527 39.85 -80.97 4.91
CA ILE A 527 39.97 -80.19 6.16
C ILE A 527 41.44 -79.93 6.50
N THR A 528 42.30 -80.94 6.34
CA THR A 528 43.74 -80.83 6.64
C THR A 528 44.45 -79.89 5.67
N MET A 529 44.09 -79.95 4.39
CA MET A 529 44.72 -79.15 3.33
C MET A 529 44.37 -77.66 3.42
N LEU A 530 43.14 -77.32 3.82
CA LEU A 530 42.68 -75.93 3.86
C LEU A 530 43.13 -75.14 5.12
N GLN A 531 43.65 -75.80 6.17
CA GLN A 531 44.21 -75.18 7.39
C GLN A 531 43.38 -74.01 7.99
N LEU A 532 42.05 -74.08 7.95
CA LEU A 532 41.16 -72.96 8.32
C LEU A 532 40.98 -72.82 9.83
N LYS A 533 40.82 -71.56 10.32
CA LYS A 533 40.37 -71.26 11.69
C LYS A 533 38.90 -71.67 11.85
N SER A 534 38.50 -72.16 13.03
CA SER A 534 37.19 -72.76 13.31
C SER A 534 35.95 -71.91 12.94
N THR A 535 36.11 -70.60 12.79
CA THR A 535 35.05 -69.65 12.40
C THR A 535 34.77 -69.59 10.89
N GLU A 536 35.62 -70.17 10.03
CA GLU A 536 35.50 -70.08 8.56
C GLU A 536 35.14 -71.42 7.88
N LEU A 537 34.97 -72.51 8.64
CA LEU A 537 34.67 -73.85 8.10
C LEU A 537 33.24 -74.01 7.52
N GLY A 538 32.34 -73.07 7.78
CA GLY A 538 30.94 -73.17 7.34
C GLY A 538 30.68 -72.80 5.88
N GLU A 539 31.62 -72.12 5.21
CA GLU A 539 31.39 -71.51 3.88
C GLU A 539 32.18 -72.20 2.75
N ARG A 540 33.02 -73.20 3.05
CA ARG A 540 33.93 -73.83 2.08
C ARG A 540 33.95 -75.35 2.21
N GLY A 541 33.08 -76.02 1.48
CA GLY A 541 32.91 -77.47 1.48
C GLY A 541 32.37 -77.98 0.13
N MET A 542 31.97 -79.25 0.13
CA MET A 542 31.50 -79.91 -1.08
C MET A 542 30.41 -80.94 -0.77
N ASP A 543 29.35 -80.90 -1.56
CA ASP A 543 28.28 -81.88 -1.57
C ASP A 543 28.51 -82.81 -2.76
N ILE A 544 28.78 -84.08 -2.49
CA ILE A 544 29.29 -85.01 -3.50
C ILE A 544 28.56 -86.36 -3.43
N SER A 545 28.34 -86.94 -4.60
CA SER A 545 27.80 -88.28 -4.78
C SER A 545 28.85 -89.16 -5.44
N ILE A 546 29.08 -90.37 -4.93
CA ILE A 546 30.10 -91.30 -5.45
C ILE A 546 29.46 -92.67 -5.71
N CYS A 547 29.64 -93.17 -6.92
CA CYS A 547 29.26 -94.51 -7.35
C CYS A 547 30.52 -95.30 -7.72
N ARG A 548 30.65 -96.50 -7.14
CA ARG A 548 31.53 -97.55 -7.64
C ARG A 548 30.68 -98.53 -8.46
N ILE A 549 31.01 -98.65 -9.74
CA ILE A 549 30.33 -99.52 -10.68
C ILE A 549 31.15 -100.80 -10.83
N ASP A 550 30.51 -101.94 -10.59
CA ASP A 550 31.07 -103.27 -10.85
C ASP A 550 30.38 -103.88 -12.08
N PRO A 551 31.01 -103.80 -13.27
CA PRO A 551 30.42 -104.33 -14.49
C PRO A 551 30.34 -105.86 -14.50
N ARG A 552 31.16 -106.57 -13.72
CA ARG A 552 31.17 -108.04 -13.68
C ARG A 552 29.99 -108.58 -12.87
N ASN A 553 29.75 -107.99 -11.70
CA ASN A 553 28.64 -108.39 -10.82
C ASN A 553 27.34 -107.65 -11.13
N ARG A 554 27.37 -106.68 -12.06
CA ARG A 554 26.23 -105.81 -12.42
C ARG A 554 25.63 -105.12 -11.19
N GLU A 555 26.51 -104.52 -10.38
CA GLU A 555 26.13 -103.82 -9.16
C GLU A 555 26.78 -102.44 -9.08
N ILE A 556 26.03 -101.47 -8.56
CA ILE A 556 26.53 -100.15 -8.19
C ILE A 556 26.54 -100.04 -6.67
N THR A 557 27.70 -99.72 -6.11
CA THR A 557 27.81 -99.29 -4.72
C THR A 557 27.80 -97.77 -4.68
N PHE A 558 26.85 -97.17 -3.96
CA PHE A 558 26.68 -95.73 -3.84
C PHE A 558 26.92 -95.26 -2.41
N ALA A 559 27.61 -94.13 -2.25
CA ALA A 559 27.56 -93.32 -1.04
C ALA A 559 27.56 -91.85 -1.43
N GLY A 560 26.88 -91.01 -0.64
CA GLY A 560 26.83 -89.57 -0.89
C GLY A 560 26.91 -88.73 0.38
N ALA A 561 27.38 -87.50 0.20
CA ALA A 561 27.38 -86.39 1.13
C ALA A 561 26.41 -85.32 0.60
N LYS A 562 25.21 -85.23 1.19
CA LYS A 562 24.05 -84.39 0.80
C LYS A 562 23.49 -84.53 -0.63
N ARG A 563 24.23 -85.11 -1.59
CA ARG A 563 23.74 -85.42 -2.95
C ARG A 563 23.23 -86.86 -3.06
N PRO A 564 21.93 -87.08 -3.32
CA PRO A 564 21.34 -88.42 -3.45
C PRO A 564 21.63 -89.04 -4.82
N LEU A 565 21.48 -90.37 -4.93
CA LEU A 565 21.46 -91.07 -6.21
C LEU A 565 20.00 -91.24 -6.65
N PHE A 566 19.68 -90.80 -7.87
CA PHE A 566 18.39 -91.01 -8.49
C PHE A 566 18.54 -91.99 -9.66
N TYR A 567 17.65 -92.96 -9.79
CA TYR A 567 17.74 -93.97 -10.84
C TYR A 567 16.39 -94.58 -11.20
N PHE A 568 16.32 -95.15 -12.39
CA PHE A 568 15.17 -95.91 -12.87
C PHE A 568 15.55 -97.38 -12.98
N GLN A 569 14.72 -98.24 -12.40
CA GLN A 569 14.90 -99.68 -12.48
C GLN A 569 13.60 -100.34 -12.94
N ASN A 570 13.65 -101.05 -14.06
CA ASN A 570 12.46 -101.56 -14.77
C ASN A 570 11.40 -100.45 -15.02
N GLY A 571 11.83 -99.22 -15.33
CA GLY A 571 10.93 -98.08 -15.59
C GLY A 571 10.39 -97.37 -14.34
N GLU A 572 10.62 -97.90 -13.13
CA GLU A 572 10.15 -97.28 -11.88
C GLU A 572 11.22 -96.36 -11.26
N PRO A 573 10.87 -95.11 -10.88
CA PRO A 573 11.80 -94.16 -10.28
C PRO A 573 12.14 -94.54 -8.83
N LYS A 574 13.42 -94.54 -8.49
CA LYS A 574 13.95 -94.80 -7.14
C LYS A 574 14.97 -93.73 -6.75
N LEU A 575 15.02 -93.45 -5.44
CA LEU A 575 15.93 -92.46 -4.86
C LEU A 575 16.62 -93.06 -3.62
N ILE A 576 17.95 -93.01 -3.58
CA ILE A 576 18.72 -93.36 -2.39
C ILE A 576 19.21 -92.06 -1.76
N LYS A 577 18.76 -91.83 -0.52
CA LYS A 577 19.20 -90.67 0.27
C LYS A 577 20.67 -90.83 0.66
N SER A 578 21.40 -89.74 0.57
CA SER A 578 22.78 -89.61 1.04
C SER A 578 22.85 -89.31 2.53
N SER A 579 24.08 -89.25 3.05
CA SER A 579 24.33 -88.69 4.38
C SER A 579 23.94 -87.21 4.41
N ARG A 580 23.54 -86.70 5.58
CA ARG A 580 23.21 -85.27 5.78
C ARG A 580 24.45 -84.37 5.89
N TYR A 581 25.64 -84.96 5.97
CA TYR A 581 26.90 -84.25 6.15
C TYR A 581 27.50 -83.87 4.79
N SER A 582 28.05 -82.65 4.71
CA SER A 582 28.91 -82.19 3.60
C SER A 582 30.35 -82.58 3.86
N ILE A 583 31.15 -82.65 2.80
CA ILE A 583 32.60 -82.78 2.88
C ILE A 583 33.18 -81.39 3.24
N GLY A 584 34.12 -81.33 4.17
CA GLY A 584 34.77 -80.08 4.63
C GLY A 584 34.07 -79.34 5.78
N ASP A 585 32.83 -79.70 6.12
CA ASP A 585 32.06 -79.06 7.22
C ASP A 585 32.65 -79.38 8.62
N ALA A 586 32.47 -78.49 9.59
CA ALA A 586 33.05 -78.53 10.94
C ALA A 586 32.53 -79.65 11.87
N GLN A 587 31.52 -80.40 11.45
CA GLN A 587 30.92 -81.47 12.25
C GLN A 587 31.88 -82.67 12.41
N THR A 588 32.11 -83.11 13.64
CA THR A 588 32.97 -84.27 13.95
C THR A 588 32.19 -85.58 13.90
N ASN A 589 32.88 -86.70 13.62
CA ASN A 589 32.31 -88.06 13.53
C ASN A 589 31.24 -88.26 12.44
N LYS A 590 31.52 -87.80 11.21
CA LYS A 590 30.62 -88.01 10.06
C LYS A 590 30.59 -89.49 9.66
N GLU A 591 29.37 -90.02 9.50
CA GLU A 591 29.15 -91.37 8.96
C GLU A 591 28.61 -91.31 7.52
N PHE A 592 29.29 -92.04 6.63
CA PHE A 592 28.86 -92.32 5.27
C PHE A 592 28.58 -93.82 5.13
N LYS A 593 27.46 -94.16 4.50
CA LYS A 593 27.00 -95.55 4.34
C LYS A 593 26.95 -95.91 2.87
N ASN A 594 27.38 -97.13 2.56
CA ASN A 594 27.24 -97.71 1.23
C ASN A 594 25.85 -98.28 1.03
N HIS A 595 25.31 -98.07 -0.16
CA HIS A 595 24.08 -98.67 -0.64
C HIS A 595 24.42 -99.45 -1.91
N MET A 596 24.11 -100.75 -1.92
CA MET A 596 24.36 -101.62 -3.06
C MET A 596 23.09 -101.75 -3.89
N VAL A 597 23.19 -101.54 -5.19
CA VAL A 597 22.07 -101.56 -6.13
C VAL A 597 22.45 -102.42 -7.33
N PRO A 598 21.82 -103.59 -7.52
CA PRO A 598 22.00 -104.37 -8.74
C PRO A 598 21.36 -103.62 -9.92
N PHE A 599 21.96 -103.71 -11.11
CA PHE A 599 21.45 -103.07 -12.33
C PHE A 599 21.26 -104.07 -13.48
N ARG A 600 20.34 -103.73 -14.38
CA ARG A 600 20.03 -104.48 -15.60
C ARG A 600 20.22 -103.61 -16.84
N ALA A 601 20.21 -104.25 -18.00
CA ALA A 601 20.28 -103.53 -19.27
C ALA A 601 19.03 -102.68 -19.43
N GLY A 602 19.19 -101.39 -19.74
CA GLY A 602 18.16 -100.36 -19.79
C GLY A 602 17.98 -99.54 -18.50
N ASP A 603 18.55 -99.97 -17.35
CA ASP A 603 18.47 -99.18 -16.11
C ASP A 603 19.33 -97.91 -16.25
N THR A 604 18.78 -96.76 -15.85
CA THR A 604 19.44 -95.45 -16.00
C THR A 604 19.64 -94.78 -14.63
N PHE A 605 20.84 -94.27 -14.38
CA PHE A 605 21.26 -93.65 -13.13
C PHE A 605 21.66 -92.19 -13.37
N TYR A 606 21.30 -91.31 -12.44
CA TYR A 606 21.55 -89.87 -12.50
C TYR A 606 22.22 -89.38 -11.21
N LEU A 607 23.33 -88.68 -11.39
CA LEU A 607 24.04 -87.92 -10.37
C LEU A 607 24.02 -86.44 -10.77
N TYR A 608 23.71 -85.53 -9.85
CA TYR A 608 23.55 -84.12 -10.20
C TYR A 608 23.81 -83.18 -9.01
N SER A 609 24.25 -81.96 -9.32
CA SER A 609 24.28 -80.82 -8.40
C SER A 609 22.89 -80.19 -8.24
N ASP A 610 22.65 -79.41 -7.18
CA ASP A 610 21.38 -78.68 -7.06
C ASP A 610 21.23 -77.53 -8.05
N GLY A 611 22.30 -77.06 -8.70
CA GLY A 611 22.20 -75.89 -9.55
C GLY A 611 21.18 -76.05 -10.67
N TYR A 612 20.98 -77.23 -11.27
CA TYR A 612 19.88 -77.43 -12.24
C TYR A 612 18.50 -77.21 -11.59
N THR A 613 18.34 -77.64 -10.35
CA THR A 613 17.08 -77.54 -9.61
C THR A 613 16.85 -76.18 -8.96
N ASP A 614 17.91 -75.39 -8.80
CA ASP A 614 17.89 -74.09 -8.14
C ASP A 614 17.69 -72.92 -9.10
N GLN A 615 17.64 -73.18 -10.42
CA GLN A 615 17.33 -72.15 -11.41
C GLN A 615 15.92 -71.61 -11.26
N PHE A 616 15.80 -70.28 -11.38
CA PHE A 616 14.53 -69.58 -11.34
C PHE A 616 13.84 -69.56 -12.70
N GLY A 617 12.52 -69.70 -12.72
CA GLY A 617 11.74 -69.68 -13.95
C GLY A 617 11.24 -68.29 -14.32
N SER A 618 11.49 -67.84 -15.56
CA SER A 618 11.09 -66.49 -16.05
C SER A 618 9.61 -66.13 -15.84
N ARG A 619 8.73 -67.14 -15.87
CA ARG A 619 7.27 -66.92 -15.80
C ARG A 619 6.70 -67.01 -14.39
N THR A 620 7.47 -67.51 -13.41
CA THR A 620 6.91 -67.87 -12.10
C THR A 620 7.73 -67.43 -10.89
N ASP A 621 8.93 -66.88 -11.10
CA ASP A 621 9.88 -66.42 -10.05
C ASP A 621 10.12 -67.47 -8.94
N LYS A 622 9.92 -68.74 -9.29
CA LYS A 622 10.11 -69.92 -8.42
C LYS A 622 11.29 -70.72 -8.93
N LYS A 623 11.96 -71.44 -8.02
CA LYS A 623 12.98 -72.44 -8.36
C LYS A 623 12.37 -73.63 -9.11
N TYR A 624 13.18 -74.32 -9.93
CA TYR A 624 12.74 -75.51 -10.67
C TYR A 624 12.36 -76.68 -9.74
N MET A 625 13.07 -76.82 -8.63
CA MET A 625 12.90 -77.80 -7.55
C MET A 625 13.16 -79.27 -7.93
N HIS A 626 13.74 -80.04 -7.00
CA HIS A 626 14.04 -81.47 -7.19
C HIS A 626 12.84 -82.35 -7.57
N ARG A 627 11.61 -81.95 -7.23
CA ARG A 627 10.41 -82.73 -7.60
C ARG A 627 10.19 -82.70 -9.11
N ARG A 628 10.15 -81.50 -9.70
CA ARG A 628 9.93 -81.33 -11.14
C ARG A 628 11.07 -81.95 -11.94
N PHE A 629 12.30 -81.77 -11.49
CA PHE A 629 13.46 -82.39 -12.16
C PHE A 629 13.37 -83.91 -12.24
N ARG A 630 12.98 -84.58 -11.15
CA ARG A 630 12.80 -86.03 -11.16
C ARG A 630 11.63 -86.48 -12.04
N GLU A 631 10.53 -85.72 -12.05
CA GLU A 631 9.39 -85.95 -12.95
C GLU A 631 9.82 -85.80 -14.42
N PHE A 632 10.62 -84.77 -14.73
CA PHE A 632 11.17 -84.53 -16.06
C PHE A 632 12.12 -85.64 -16.50
N LEU A 633 13.07 -86.07 -15.66
CA LEU A 633 13.94 -87.22 -15.95
C LEU A 633 13.12 -88.49 -16.26
N GLY A 634 11.95 -88.65 -15.64
CA GLY A 634 11.01 -89.73 -15.96
C GLY A 634 10.48 -89.69 -17.39
N THR A 635 10.29 -88.49 -17.96
CA THR A 635 9.87 -88.33 -19.36
C THR A 635 10.97 -88.70 -20.36
N LEU A 636 12.23 -88.69 -19.92
CA LEU A 636 13.40 -88.94 -20.77
C LEU A 636 13.72 -90.43 -20.94
N GLN A 637 13.11 -91.34 -20.17
CA GLN A 637 13.54 -92.74 -20.07
C GLN A 637 13.53 -93.50 -21.40
N ASN A 638 12.64 -93.14 -22.34
CA ASN A 638 12.53 -93.79 -23.65
C ASN A 638 13.44 -93.20 -24.74
N LEU A 639 14.20 -92.15 -24.43
CA LEU A 639 15.08 -91.46 -25.37
C LEU A 639 16.50 -92.02 -25.30
N ASP A 640 17.27 -91.93 -26.39
CA ASP A 640 18.71 -92.15 -26.33
C ASP A 640 19.40 -91.08 -25.47
N LEU A 641 20.59 -91.35 -24.95
CA LEU A 641 21.24 -90.43 -24.00
C LEU A 641 21.65 -89.09 -24.61
N ASP A 642 21.97 -89.04 -25.90
CA ASP A 642 22.25 -87.78 -26.59
C ASP A 642 21.00 -86.90 -26.69
N GLN A 643 19.83 -87.52 -26.91
CA GLN A 643 18.54 -86.87 -26.86
C GLN A 643 18.21 -86.43 -25.43
N GLN A 644 18.51 -87.23 -24.40
CA GLN A 644 18.34 -86.79 -23.02
C GLN A 644 19.16 -85.54 -22.70
N LEU A 645 20.43 -85.51 -23.12
CA LEU A 645 21.31 -84.37 -22.94
C LEU A 645 20.76 -83.10 -23.63
N ARG A 646 20.30 -83.21 -24.87
CA ARG A 646 19.68 -82.09 -25.59
C ARG A 646 18.42 -81.60 -24.89
N ARG A 647 17.55 -82.52 -24.46
CA ARG A 647 16.30 -82.20 -23.75
C ARG A 647 16.55 -81.52 -22.41
N LEU A 648 17.61 -81.90 -21.69
CA LEU A 648 18.03 -81.21 -20.47
C LEU A 648 18.41 -79.74 -20.73
N GLY A 649 19.06 -79.45 -21.87
CA GLY A 649 19.34 -78.08 -22.30
C GLY A 649 18.07 -77.30 -22.67
N GLU A 650 17.20 -77.90 -23.49
CA GLU A 650 15.94 -77.27 -23.92
C GLU A 650 15.01 -76.94 -22.73
N GLU A 651 14.83 -77.89 -21.81
CA GLU A 651 13.95 -77.72 -20.65
C GLU A 651 14.42 -76.58 -19.74
N ILE A 652 15.73 -76.46 -19.52
CA ILE A 652 16.25 -75.41 -18.65
C ILE A 652 16.23 -74.04 -19.34
N ASP A 653 16.51 -73.99 -20.65
CA ASP A 653 16.43 -72.76 -21.45
C ASP A 653 14.98 -72.25 -21.52
N ASP A 654 13.99 -73.15 -21.67
CA ASP A 654 12.57 -72.84 -21.63
C ASP A 654 12.10 -72.39 -20.24
N TRP A 655 12.61 -73.01 -19.18
CA TRP A 655 12.29 -72.64 -17.81
C TRP A 655 12.83 -71.26 -17.46
N GLN A 656 14.13 -71.02 -17.67
CA GLN A 656 14.79 -69.75 -17.39
C GLN A 656 14.30 -68.65 -18.32
N GLY A 657 14.01 -68.94 -19.59
CA GLY A 657 13.62 -67.95 -20.59
C GLY A 657 14.73 -66.94 -20.89
N LYS A 658 14.46 -66.00 -21.80
CA LYS A 658 15.48 -65.09 -22.36
C LYS A 658 16.07 -64.07 -21.36
N TYR A 659 15.40 -63.83 -20.24
CA TYR A 659 15.70 -62.71 -19.34
C TYR A 659 16.10 -63.11 -17.93
N GLN A 660 16.06 -64.41 -17.58
CA GLN A 660 16.52 -64.87 -16.28
C GLN A 660 17.98 -65.29 -16.36
N GLU A 661 18.82 -64.73 -15.50
CA GLU A 661 20.22 -65.14 -15.40
C GLU A 661 20.37 -66.49 -14.68
N GLN A 662 21.43 -67.22 -15.03
CA GLN A 662 21.78 -68.46 -14.35
C GLN A 662 22.21 -68.17 -12.90
N THR A 663 21.59 -68.85 -11.94
CA THR A 663 21.83 -68.57 -10.52
C THR A 663 22.99 -69.35 -9.93
N ASP A 664 23.27 -70.54 -10.46
CA ASP A 664 24.32 -71.45 -9.99
C ASP A 664 24.85 -72.37 -11.10
N ASP A 665 26.01 -73.01 -10.89
CA ASP A 665 26.59 -73.99 -11.82
C ASP A 665 25.68 -75.21 -11.98
N MET A 666 25.49 -75.72 -13.20
CA MET A 666 24.61 -76.86 -13.44
C MET A 666 25.40 -78.07 -13.89
N LEU A 667 25.34 -79.16 -13.12
CA LEU A 667 26.00 -80.42 -13.45
C LEU A 667 25.04 -81.60 -13.29
N VAL A 668 24.85 -82.36 -14.37
CA VAL A 668 24.06 -83.60 -14.40
C VAL A 668 24.82 -84.66 -15.18
N VAL A 669 25.05 -85.80 -14.57
CA VAL A 669 25.64 -86.99 -15.21
C VAL A 669 24.60 -88.09 -15.25
N GLY A 670 24.32 -88.60 -16.45
CA GLY A 670 23.44 -89.74 -16.68
C GLY A 670 24.22 -90.93 -17.21
N VAL A 671 23.93 -92.14 -16.72
CA VAL A 671 24.56 -93.40 -17.14
C VAL A 671 23.49 -94.46 -17.36
N ARG A 672 23.51 -95.16 -18.49
CA ARG A 672 22.55 -96.22 -18.85
C ARG A 672 23.24 -97.53 -19.20
N PHE A 673 22.91 -98.59 -18.45
CA PHE A 673 23.55 -99.90 -18.52
C PHE A 673 22.93 -100.90 -19.50
#